data_AF-A0A9D1A1V5-F1
#
_entry.id   AF-A0A9D1A1V5-F1
#
_cell.length_a   1.000
_cell.length_b   1.000
_cell.length_c   1.000
_cell.angle_alpha   90.00
_cell.angle_beta   90.00
_cell.angle_gamma   90.00
#
_symmetry.space_group_name_H-M   'P 1'
#
loop_
_entity.id
_entity.type
_entity.pdbx_description
1 polymer ?
#
loop_
_entity_poly.entity_id
_entity_poly.type
_entity_poly.pdbx_seq_one_letter_code
_entity_poly.pdbx_strand_id
1 'polypeptide(L)'
;MLALILETFVFNFNYFASAGYNTIDLSGQLSLLKTTDGDYRVSSVNHTLEFSNLNTEVHNVYIDFSGDQPAQTVDVTIHFTDAAHRTYFDSTEYTAGIPTTQVATNCHESEFINLNTAGLVGNLRIEIGGEDVHYPLMLDGVYVNAHCPFTFNTGRFMLAAGVIALVYLFRPKSSIYRSYIVDHPVRSKATVILTVAIELYLVTSFLFLGSNLVGVATPFYNQGSWDGSSIANTFEVGGDNAQQYAELAKAMAHGQLYLEEEPPQWLQDMEDPYDKGARDELQKETGEEYLFDVAYYDGHYYVYFGVLPVLVFYLPFYLLTGANFPTAIGVLIAAWAFILGCSALLDRFARYHFKRVSIGLYLLLQIPLVFCCGILYLVKHPTFYSLPIMMAMAFSVWGLYLWMRGRASRKGAAGWYFAGSLCMALVVACRPQFVVLSLVAFPLFWRRFITERHILTRRGAVEFACLLAPYCLVALGLFWYNKARFGSITDFGANYNLTVNDMTKRGMNVGRLAPALFAYFFQPPNVSGVFPFIQAVDFDTTYMGQTIKEVTFGGIFACLPFLWILPFAKRILALRFRQRSTRTIAGVIIVLISTGVLVALLDAQMAGILQRYYADFSFMFLTAAVLLAFIVNENIPYRSRARGLFMSILLALVAASVIYSALLCLVAETGWYSDIYSWAYQNILETFMFWT
;
A
#
# COMPACT_ATOMS: atom_id res chain seq x y z
N MET A 1 10.93 30.47 -1.37
CA MET A 1 10.07 31.59 -0.92
C MET A 1 8.67 31.13 -0.57
N LEU A 2 7.85 30.60 -1.50
CA LEU A 2 6.49 30.12 -1.16
C LEU A 2 6.47 29.07 -0.04
N ALA A 3 7.30 28.03 -0.11
CA ALA A 3 7.39 27.03 0.96
C ALA A 3 7.83 27.61 2.31
N LEU A 4 8.67 28.66 2.29
CA LEU A 4 9.10 29.34 3.51
C LEU A 4 7.94 30.13 4.11
N ILE A 5 7.15 30.82 3.27
CA ILE A 5 5.95 31.52 3.72
C ILE A 5 4.94 30.52 4.32
N LEU A 6 4.76 29.35 3.70
CA LEU A 6 3.88 28.31 4.25
C LEU A 6 4.37 27.83 5.61
N GLU A 7 5.63 27.46 5.74
CA GLU A 7 6.19 26.99 7.02
C GLU A 7 6.14 28.07 8.10
N THR A 8 6.50 29.31 7.77
CA THR A 8 6.55 30.40 8.74
C THR A 8 5.17 30.89 9.16
N PHE A 9 4.17 30.94 8.27
CA PHE A 9 2.89 31.61 8.57
C PHE A 9 1.68 30.68 8.56
N VAL A 10 1.62 29.71 7.67
CA VAL A 10 0.45 28.82 7.54
C VAL A 10 0.55 27.69 8.53
N PHE A 11 1.68 26.97 8.54
CA PHE A 11 1.85 25.82 9.42
C PHE A 11 2.23 26.16 10.87
N ASN A 12 2.51 27.44 11.14
CA ASN A 12 2.70 28.01 12.47
C ASN A 12 1.50 28.92 12.84
N PHE A 13 0.31 28.63 12.32
CA PHE A 13 -0.88 29.45 12.58
C PHE A 13 -1.18 29.60 14.08
N ASN A 14 -1.08 28.52 14.86
CA ASN A 14 -1.35 28.53 16.30
C ASN A 14 -0.41 29.46 17.09
N TYR A 15 0.85 29.62 16.66
CA TYR A 15 1.76 30.63 17.24
C TYR A 15 1.19 32.05 17.08
N PHE A 16 0.74 32.43 15.87
CA PHE A 16 0.16 33.77 15.67
C PHE A 16 -1.21 33.93 16.31
N ALA A 17 -2.03 32.88 16.29
CA ALA A 17 -3.38 32.90 16.89
C ALA A 17 -3.31 33.10 18.42
N SER A 18 -2.31 32.51 19.07
CA SER A 18 -2.11 32.59 20.52
C SER A 18 -1.26 33.78 20.97
N ALA A 19 -0.75 34.63 20.06
CA ALA A 19 0.15 35.74 20.41
C ALA A 19 -0.46 36.79 21.35
N GLY A 20 -1.79 36.88 21.40
CA GLY A 20 -2.53 37.76 22.31
C GLY A 20 -3.03 37.09 23.59
N TYR A 21 -2.72 35.80 23.80
CA TYR A 21 -3.24 35.05 24.94
C TYR A 21 -2.48 35.42 26.22
N ASN A 22 -3.22 35.51 27.33
CA ASN A 22 -2.65 35.71 28.66
C ASN A 22 -2.61 34.37 29.38
N THR A 23 -1.42 33.78 29.47
CA THR A 23 -1.23 32.46 30.07
C THR A 23 -1.53 32.48 31.57
N ILE A 24 -2.36 31.54 32.01
CA ILE A 24 -2.74 31.35 33.41
C ILE A 24 -2.26 29.95 33.81
N ASP A 25 -1.44 29.90 34.85
CA ASP A 25 -0.96 28.67 35.46
C ASP A 25 -2.00 28.10 36.44
N LEU A 26 -2.51 26.92 36.14
CA LEU A 26 -3.47 26.19 36.98
C LEU A 26 -2.80 25.09 37.82
N SER A 27 -1.48 24.90 37.69
CA SER A 27 -0.75 23.80 38.31
C SER A 27 -0.85 23.83 39.84
N GLY A 28 -0.92 25.01 40.44
CA GLY A 28 -1.12 25.17 41.89
C GLY A 28 -2.50 24.74 42.40
N GLN A 29 -3.47 24.50 41.52
CA GLN A 29 -4.82 24.04 41.86
C GLN A 29 -4.99 22.52 41.65
N LEU A 30 -3.96 21.83 41.18
CA LEU A 30 -3.99 20.38 40.96
C LEU A 30 -4.10 19.64 42.29
N SER A 31 -5.05 18.70 42.36
CA SER A 31 -5.23 17.77 43.49
C SER A 31 -4.33 16.52 43.40
N LEU A 32 -3.32 16.55 42.52
CA LEU A 32 -2.41 15.44 42.26
C LEU A 32 -1.26 15.38 43.27
N LEU A 33 -0.68 14.19 43.45
CA LEU A 33 0.52 14.01 44.26
C LEU A 33 1.73 14.58 43.51
N LYS A 34 2.52 15.41 44.19
CA LYS A 34 3.76 15.98 43.65
C LYS A 34 4.94 15.05 43.94
N THR A 35 5.78 14.77 42.94
CA THR A 35 7.02 14.00 43.10
C THR A 35 8.09 14.84 43.80
N THR A 36 9.21 14.19 44.17
CA THR A 36 10.38 14.88 44.75
C THR A 36 11.01 15.89 43.80
N ASP A 37 10.86 15.66 42.50
CA ASP A 37 11.47 16.46 41.43
C ASP A 37 10.58 17.62 40.99
N GLY A 38 9.32 17.64 41.44
CA GLY A 38 8.38 18.74 41.25
C GLY A 38 7.23 18.45 40.29
N ASP A 39 7.17 17.25 39.73
CA ASP A 39 6.15 16.87 38.74
C ASP A 39 4.86 16.41 39.42
N TYR A 40 3.74 16.55 38.74
CA TYR A 40 2.44 16.07 39.18
C TYR A 40 2.18 14.66 38.63
N ARG A 41 1.91 13.73 39.54
CA ARG A 41 1.70 12.31 39.22
C ARG A 41 0.23 12.02 38.94
N VAL A 42 -0.09 11.71 37.69
CA VAL A 42 -1.38 11.18 37.25
C VAL A 42 -1.37 9.65 37.39
N SER A 43 -2.44 9.07 37.90
CA SER A 43 -2.57 7.61 38.11
C SER A 43 -3.89 7.09 37.60
N SER A 44 -4.02 5.78 37.38
CA SER A 44 -5.27 5.16 36.93
C SER A 44 -6.49 5.51 37.79
N VAL A 45 -6.29 5.77 39.09
CA VAL A 45 -7.37 6.15 40.01
C VAL A 45 -7.56 7.67 40.09
N ASN A 46 -6.49 8.44 39.88
CA ASN A 46 -6.51 9.90 39.96
C ASN A 46 -6.00 10.49 38.64
N HIS A 47 -6.91 10.55 37.67
CA HIS A 47 -6.66 10.97 36.30
C HIS A 47 -7.58 12.10 35.80
N THR A 48 -8.40 12.65 36.70
CA THR A 48 -9.33 13.75 36.42
C THR A 48 -8.83 15.01 37.12
N LEU A 49 -8.60 16.06 36.35
CA LEU A 49 -8.18 17.37 36.83
C LEU A 49 -9.40 18.29 36.78
N GLU A 50 -9.85 18.80 37.92
CA GLU A 50 -11.06 19.63 38.00
C GLU A 50 -10.73 21.01 38.57
N PHE A 51 -11.06 22.04 37.80
CA PHE A 51 -10.87 23.44 38.13
C PHE A 51 -12.24 24.11 38.19
N SER A 52 -12.53 24.76 39.32
CA SER A 52 -13.81 25.42 39.56
C SER A 52 -13.63 26.93 39.73
N ASN A 53 -14.63 27.71 39.34
CA ASN A 53 -14.66 29.16 39.45
C ASN A 53 -13.54 29.89 38.67
N LEU A 54 -13.17 29.39 37.48
CA LEU A 54 -12.17 30.00 36.61
C LEU A 54 -12.53 31.45 36.23
N ASN A 55 -13.79 31.70 35.86
CA ASN A 55 -14.33 33.02 35.52
C ASN A 55 -13.48 33.80 34.50
N THR A 56 -12.89 33.11 33.53
CA THR A 56 -12.04 33.67 32.48
C THR A 56 -12.46 33.10 31.12
N GLU A 57 -12.15 33.81 30.04
CA GLU A 57 -12.24 33.23 28.69
C GLU A 57 -11.11 32.19 28.54
N VAL A 58 -11.41 31.03 27.94
CA VAL A 58 -10.44 29.96 27.71
C VAL A 58 -10.42 29.63 26.22
N HIS A 59 -9.31 29.92 25.57
CA HIS A 59 -9.09 29.68 24.13
C HIS A 59 -8.29 28.42 23.86
N ASN A 60 -7.42 28.01 24.78
CA ASN A 60 -6.72 26.74 24.71
C ASN A 60 -6.37 26.22 26.11
N VAL A 61 -6.07 24.93 26.16
CA VAL A 61 -5.49 24.23 27.31
C VAL A 61 -4.15 23.68 26.88
N TYR A 62 -3.12 23.89 27.69
CA TYR A 62 -1.80 23.29 27.51
C TYR A 62 -1.54 22.33 28.66
N ILE A 63 -1.35 21.05 28.32
CA ILE A 63 -1.05 19.97 29.25
C ILE A 63 0.42 19.60 29.08
N ASP A 64 1.26 20.12 29.96
CA ASP A 64 2.71 20.02 29.86
C ASP A 64 3.18 18.67 30.44
N PHE A 65 3.49 17.72 29.57
CA PHE A 65 3.96 16.40 29.97
C PHE A 65 5.47 16.43 30.23
N SER A 66 5.90 15.83 31.34
CA SER A 66 7.33 15.77 31.67
C SER A 66 8.12 15.00 30.61
N GLY A 67 9.22 15.57 30.13
CA GLY A 67 10.06 14.97 29.08
C GLY A 67 10.84 13.72 29.52
N ASP A 68 10.94 13.47 30.83
CA ASP A 68 11.69 12.34 31.39
C ASP A 68 10.86 11.03 31.48
N GLN A 69 9.64 11.02 30.94
CA GLN A 69 8.77 9.85 30.93
C GLN A 69 8.78 9.09 29.59
N PRO A 70 8.39 7.79 29.57
CA PRO A 70 8.24 7.05 28.33
C PRO A 70 7.20 7.69 27.39
N ALA A 71 7.53 7.75 26.09
CA ALA A 71 6.63 8.26 25.06
C ALA A 71 5.40 7.34 24.90
N GLN A 72 4.21 7.93 24.96
CA GLN A 72 2.95 7.24 24.73
C GLN A 72 1.89 8.23 24.23
N THR A 73 0.84 7.71 23.61
CA THR A 73 -0.36 8.49 23.26
C THR A 73 -1.39 8.31 24.35
N VAL A 74 -2.00 9.41 24.79
CA VAL A 74 -3.05 9.42 25.80
C VAL A 74 -4.30 10.09 25.23
N ASP A 75 -5.45 9.56 25.59
CA ASP A 75 -6.74 10.16 25.31
C ASP A 75 -6.99 11.28 26.34
N VAL A 76 -7.34 12.45 25.84
CA VAL A 76 -7.67 13.63 26.64
C VAL A 76 -9.10 14.05 26.32
N THR A 77 -9.96 14.04 27.33
CA THR A 77 -11.33 14.52 27.25
C THR A 77 -11.47 15.80 28.05
N ILE A 78 -11.96 16.87 27.42
CA ILE A 78 -12.17 18.17 28.05
C ILE A 78 -13.66 18.40 28.24
N HIS A 79 -14.06 18.74 29.46
CA HIS A 79 -15.41 19.19 29.78
C HIS A 79 -15.34 20.60 30.36
N PHE A 80 -16.19 21.50 29.91
CA PHE A 80 -16.29 22.84 30.50
C PHE A 80 -17.74 23.32 30.61
N THR A 81 -17.95 24.26 31.53
CA THR A 81 -19.16 25.09 31.57
C THR A 81 -18.80 26.49 31.10
N ASP A 82 -19.71 27.15 30.39
CA ASP A 82 -19.50 28.49 29.84
C ASP A 82 -20.76 29.36 29.98
N ALA A 83 -20.76 30.56 29.40
CA ALA A 83 -21.91 31.46 29.51
C ALA A 83 -23.18 30.91 28.81
N ALA A 84 -23.03 29.98 27.87
CA ALA A 84 -24.13 29.31 27.19
C ALA A 84 -24.57 28.02 27.91
N HIS A 85 -23.66 27.35 28.62
CA HIS A 85 -23.89 26.03 29.21
C HIS A 85 -23.52 25.99 30.69
N ARG A 86 -24.54 25.81 31.53
CA ARG A 86 -24.39 25.73 33.00
C ARG A 86 -23.92 24.35 33.49
N THR A 87 -24.03 23.33 32.66
CA THR A 87 -23.60 21.95 32.91
C THR A 87 -22.57 21.54 31.88
N TYR A 88 -21.79 20.50 32.17
CA TYR A 88 -20.82 19.97 31.21
C TYR A 88 -21.50 19.49 29.93
N PHE A 89 -20.76 19.56 28.83
CA PHE A 89 -21.16 19.03 27.53
C PHE A 89 -21.01 17.50 27.52
N ASP A 90 -21.99 16.81 28.10
CA ASP A 90 -22.01 15.36 28.10
C ASP A 90 -22.66 14.81 26.82
N SER A 91 -22.12 13.70 26.33
CA SER A 91 -22.75 12.95 25.25
C SER A 91 -24.04 12.30 25.76
N THR A 92 -25.14 12.55 25.07
CA THR A 92 -26.44 11.91 25.31
C THR A 92 -26.84 11.08 24.09
N GLU A 93 -28.01 10.44 24.16
CA GLU A 93 -28.61 9.77 22.99
C GLU A 93 -28.83 10.73 21.79
N TYR A 94 -28.99 12.04 22.05
CA TYR A 94 -29.36 13.03 21.03
C TYR A 94 -28.25 14.04 20.71
N THR A 95 -27.21 14.13 21.54
CA THR A 95 -26.16 15.15 21.42
C THR A 95 -24.79 14.54 21.67
N ALA A 96 -23.82 14.87 20.83
CA ALA A 96 -22.42 14.59 21.12
C ALA A 96 -21.85 15.70 22.00
N GLY A 97 -21.14 15.33 23.05
CA GLY A 97 -20.35 16.25 23.86
C GLY A 97 -19.09 16.70 23.13
N ILE A 98 -18.14 17.25 23.90
CA ILE A 98 -16.83 17.61 23.36
C ILE A 98 -16.09 16.33 22.96
N PRO A 99 -15.52 16.24 21.75
CA PRO A 99 -14.82 15.03 21.32
C PRO A 99 -13.55 14.82 22.14
N THR A 100 -13.20 13.55 22.35
CA THR A 100 -11.90 13.16 22.92
C THR A 100 -10.81 13.36 21.87
N THR A 101 -9.65 13.85 22.29
CA THR A 101 -8.48 14.06 21.44
C THR A 101 -7.31 13.21 21.92
N GLN A 102 -6.42 12.85 21.00
CA GLN A 102 -5.19 12.13 21.32
C GLN A 102 -4.03 13.10 21.44
N VAL A 103 -3.26 12.96 22.53
CA VAL A 103 -2.05 13.75 22.81
C VAL A 103 -0.89 12.79 22.99
N ALA A 104 0.25 13.09 22.36
CA ALA A 104 1.46 12.30 22.58
C ALA A 104 2.38 13.01 23.57
N THR A 105 2.81 12.29 24.61
CA THR A 105 3.66 12.82 25.70
C THR A 105 5.06 13.26 25.27
N ASN A 106 5.40 13.06 23.99
CA ASN A 106 6.66 13.48 23.39
C ASN A 106 6.47 14.34 22.11
N CYS A 107 5.26 14.85 21.89
CA CYS A 107 4.93 15.74 20.79
C CYS A 107 4.36 17.03 21.34
N HIS A 108 5.24 18.00 21.56
CA HIS A 108 4.91 19.28 22.18
C HIS A 108 3.80 20.04 21.45
N GLU A 109 3.70 19.93 20.12
CA GLU A 109 2.60 20.55 19.38
C GLU A 109 1.22 19.96 19.76
N SER A 110 1.14 18.65 20.04
CA SER A 110 -0.12 17.98 20.40
C SER A 110 -0.62 18.30 21.81
N GLU A 111 0.24 18.86 22.66
CA GLU A 111 -0.09 19.21 24.05
C GLU A 111 -0.96 20.47 24.18
N PHE A 112 -1.08 21.26 23.09
CA PHE A 112 -1.91 22.45 23.02
C PHE A 112 -3.26 22.10 22.38
N ILE A 113 -4.32 22.13 23.18
CA ILE A 113 -5.68 21.81 22.74
C ILE A 113 -6.49 23.09 22.64
N ASN A 114 -6.84 23.49 21.42
CA ASN A 114 -7.67 24.67 21.18
C ASN A 114 -9.13 24.44 21.57
N LEU A 115 -9.75 25.42 22.23
CA LEU A 115 -11.14 25.41 22.69
C LEU A 115 -11.90 26.61 22.14
N ASN A 116 -13.17 26.38 21.81
CA ASN A 116 -14.10 27.43 21.37
C ASN A 116 -15.25 27.55 22.38
N THR A 117 -15.05 28.33 23.44
CA THR A 117 -16.03 28.53 24.51
C THR A 117 -16.91 29.75 24.25
N ALA A 118 -18.14 29.76 24.80
CA ALA A 118 -19.01 30.92 24.76
C ALA A 118 -18.83 31.79 26.02
N GLY A 119 -18.06 32.88 25.90
CA GLY A 119 -17.81 33.80 27.02
C GLY A 119 -16.94 33.17 28.12
N LEU A 120 -17.23 33.51 29.38
CA LEU A 120 -16.44 33.06 30.52
C LEU A 120 -16.70 31.59 30.86
N VAL A 121 -15.62 30.83 31.05
CA VAL A 121 -15.64 29.46 31.56
C VAL A 121 -15.79 29.47 33.07
N GLY A 122 -16.76 28.71 33.57
CA GLY A 122 -16.99 28.53 35.01
C GLY A 122 -16.12 27.42 35.58
N ASN A 123 -16.37 26.20 35.13
CA ASN A 123 -15.66 25.00 35.54
C ASN A 123 -15.02 24.34 34.33
N LEU A 124 -13.82 23.79 34.52
CA LEU A 124 -13.07 23.02 33.52
C LEU A 124 -12.67 21.69 34.15
N ARG A 125 -12.92 20.59 33.45
CA ARG A 125 -12.49 19.26 33.82
C ARG A 125 -11.71 18.66 32.65
N ILE A 126 -10.56 18.08 32.96
CA ILE A 126 -9.68 17.40 32.02
C ILE A 126 -9.51 15.97 32.50
N GLU A 127 -9.89 15.01 31.67
CA GLU A 127 -9.70 13.59 31.95
C GLU A 127 -8.57 13.08 31.05
N ILE A 128 -7.52 12.49 31.65
CA ILE A 128 -6.32 12.02 30.95
C ILE A 128 -6.19 10.51 31.12
N GLY A 129 -6.45 9.74 30.07
CA GLY A 129 -6.42 8.29 30.16
C GLY A 129 -6.47 7.60 28.81
N GLY A 130 -7.13 6.45 28.76
CA GLY A 130 -7.20 5.58 27.59
C GLY A 130 -7.05 4.11 27.97
N GLU A 131 -7.37 3.21 27.04
CA GLU A 131 -7.34 1.76 27.30
C GLU A 131 -5.90 1.24 27.50
N ASP A 132 -4.91 1.83 26.81
CA ASP A 132 -3.52 1.34 26.75
C ASP A 132 -2.50 2.27 27.43
N VAL A 133 -2.93 3.07 28.41
CA VAL A 133 -2.04 4.03 29.09
C VAL A 133 -1.20 3.38 30.19
N HIS A 134 0.11 3.59 30.12
CA HIS A 134 1.05 3.19 31.16
C HIS A 134 1.19 4.27 32.23
N TYR A 135 0.49 4.07 33.35
CA TYR A 135 0.61 4.90 34.53
C TYR A 135 1.83 4.55 35.40
N PRO A 136 2.37 5.51 36.18
CA PRO A 136 1.94 6.90 36.26
C PRO A 136 2.40 7.78 35.08
N LEU A 137 1.56 8.76 34.72
CA LEU A 137 1.98 9.87 33.84
C LEU A 137 2.50 11.02 34.69
N MET A 138 3.49 11.74 34.18
CA MET A 138 4.07 12.90 34.84
C MET A 138 3.74 14.17 34.07
N LEU A 139 3.26 15.18 34.79
CA LEU A 139 2.98 16.50 34.26
C LEU A 139 3.88 17.53 34.94
N ASP A 140 4.49 18.41 34.15
CA ASP A 140 5.22 19.56 34.67
C ASP A 140 4.22 20.65 35.10
N GLY A 141 3.11 20.78 34.37
CA GLY A 141 2.04 21.73 34.70
C GLY A 141 0.82 21.65 33.79
N VAL A 142 -0.20 22.45 34.15
CA VAL A 142 -1.39 22.65 33.32
C VAL A 142 -1.68 24.14 33.23
N TYR A 143 -1.84 24.63 32.00
CA TYR A 143 -1.99 26.05 31.70
C TYR A 143 -3.22 26.27 30.82
N VAL A 144 -3.84 27.44 30.94
CA VAL A 144 -4.87 27.89 29.98
C VAL A 144 -4.43 29.19 29.32
N ASN A 145 -4.89 29.40 28.08
CA ASN A 145 -4.48 30.54 27.26
C ASN A 145 -2.95 30.62 27.11
N ALA A 146 -2.32 29.46 26.93
CA ALA A 146 -0.88 29.35 26.72
C ALA A 146 -0.51 29.85 25.33
N HIS A 147 0.57 30.62 25.23
CA HIS A 147 1.12 30.99 23.93
C HIS A 147 1.84 29.79 23.31
N CYS A 148 1.34 29.29 22.18
CA CYS A 148 1.98 28.22 21.43
C CYS A 148 3.34 28.70 20.92
N PRO A 149 4.44 27.96 21.11
CA PRO A 149 5.75 28.37 20.62
C PRO A 149 5.86 28.25 19.10
N PHE A 150 6.78 29.01 18.52
CA PHE A 150 7.11 28.91 17.10
C PHE A 150 8.03 27.71 16.84
N THR A 151 7.62 26.81 15.95
CA THR A 151 8.37 25.60 15.59
C THR A 151 8.63 25.52 14.08
N PHE A 152 9.90 25.57 13.67
CA PHE A 152 10.25 25.41 12.27
C PHE A 152 10.49 23.93 11.94
N ASN A 153 9.53 23.29 11.28
CA ASN A 153 9.65 21.89 10.87
C ASN A 153 10.36 21.78 9.51
N THR A 154 11.64 21.37 9.54
CA THR A 154 12.45 21.22 8.31
C THR A 154 11.88 20.16 7.37
N GLY A 155 11.31 19.07 7.89
CA GLY A 155 10.71 18.00 7.08
C GLY A 155 9.50 18.49 6.30
N ARG A 156 8.55 19.14 6.98
CA ARG A 156 7.35 19.75 6.40
C ARG A 156 7.70 20.83 5.38
N PHE A 157 8.67 21.69 5.68
CA PHE A 157 9.19 22.67 4.75
C PHE A 157 9.73 22.03 3.46
N MET A 158 10.56 20.99 3.59
CA MET A 158 11.14 20.29 2.43
C MET A 158 10.08 19.56 1.61
N LEU A 159 9.07 18.97 2.28
CA LEU A 159 7.90 18.37 1.62
C LEU A 159 7.13 19.42 0.82
N ALA A 160 6.77 20.55 1.43
CA ALA A 160 6.06 21.64 0.76
C ALA A 160 6.87 22.22 -0.41
N ALA A 161 8.18 22.41 -0.23
CA ALA A 161 9.08 22.85 -1.28
C ALA A 161 9.13 21.85 -2.46
N GLY A 162 9.19 20.55 -2.16
CA GLY A 162 9.13 19.47 -3.15
C GLY A 162 7.83 19.48 -3.95
N VAL A 163 6.67 19.57 -3.27
CA VAL A 163 5.35 19.64 -3.93
C VAL A 163 5.26 20.87 -4.84
N ILE A 164 5.67 22.04 -4.36
CA ILE A 164 5.67 23.28 -5.16
C ILE A 164 6.62 23.16 -6.36
N ALA A 165 7.78 22.52 -6.19
CA ALA A 165 8.72 22.28 -7.29
C ALA A 165 8.11 21.35 -8.35
N LEU A 166 7.38 20.30 -7.95
CA LEU A 166 6.67 19.41 -8.86
C LEU A 166 5.55 20.16 -9.62
N VAL A 167 4.75 20.97 -8.93
CA VAL A 167 3.72 21.81 -9.57
C VAL A 167 4.35 22.76 -10.60
N TYR A 168 5.47 23.40 -10.24
CA TYR A 168 6.20 24.27 -11.15
C TYR A 168 6.80 23.52 -12.35
N LEU A 169 7.34 22.32 -12.12
CA LEU A 169 7.94 21.47 -13.14
C LEU A 169 6.89 20.99 -14.15
N PHE A 170 5.73 20.52 -13.68
CA PHE A 170 4.67 19.94 -14.51
C PHE A 170 3.64 20.93 -15.05
N ARG A 171 3.74 22.23 -14.74
CA ARG A 171 2.84 23.25 -15.30
C ARG A 171 2.81 23.21 -16.84
N PRO A 172 1.66 23.40 -17.51
CA PRO A 172 1.53 23.21 -18.97
C PRO A 172 2.51 23.99 -19.85
N LYS A 173 3.03 25.13 -19.36
CA LYS A 173 4.00 25.97 -20.07
C LYS A 173 5.47 25.51 -19.92
N SER A 174 5.73 24.48 -19.12
CA SER A 174 7.08 24.00 -18.80
C SER A 174 7.86 23.53 -20.03
N SER A 175 9.19 23.68 -19.97
CA SER A 175 10.10 23.30 -21.05
C SER A 175 10.18 21.79 -21.24
N ILE A 176 9.91 21.00 -20.19
CA ILE A 176 9.93 19.52 -20.24
C ILE A 176 8.94 18.94 -21.25
N TYR A 177 7.86 19.67 -21.56
CA TYR A 177 6.87 19.26 -22.56
C TYR A 177 7.29 19.59 -24.00
N ARG A 178 8.35 20.39 -24.18
CA ARG A 178 8.90 20.77 -25.49
C ARG A 178 10.07 19.87 -25.90
N SER A 179 10.69 19.15 -24.96
CA SER A 179 11.77 18.21 -25.22
C SER A 179 11.22 16.82 -25.48
N TYR A 180 11.33 16.34 -26.72
CA TYR A 180 10.92 14.99 -27.10
C TYR A 180 12.00 13.96 -26.75
N ILE A 181 11.54 12.81 -26.24
CA ILE A 181 12.40 11.73 -25.74
C ILE A 181 13.26 11.13 -26.85
N VAL A 182 12.69 11.01 -28.05
CA VAL A 182 13.37 10.48 -29.24
C VAL A 182 14.47 11.44 -29.73
N ASP A 183 14.21 12.75 -29.70
CA ASP A 183 15.14 13.76 -30.20
C ASP A 183 16.33 14.02 -29.26
N HIS A 184 16.13 13.83 -27.95
CA HIS A 184 17.15 14.10 -26.93
C HIS A 184 17.44 12.84 -26.09
N PRO A 185 18.10 11.81 -26.66
CA PRO A 185 18.23 10.50 -26.02
C PRO A 185 19.09 10.53 -24.75
N VAL A 186 20.17 11.31 -24.70
CA VAL A 186 21.04 11.39 -23.52
C VAL A 186 20.34 12.10 -22.36
N ARG A 187 19.78 13.29 -22.61
CA ARG A 187 19.06 14.07 -21.59
C ARG A 187 17.85 13.31 -21.08
N SER A 188 17.02 12.76 -21.97
CA SER A 188 15.84 11.99 -21.56
C SER A 188 16.22 10.77 -20.71
N LYS A 189 17.24 10.00 -21.10
CA LYS A 189 17.71 8.86 -20.29
C LYS A 189 18.20 9.28 -18.92
N ALA A 190 19.01 10.35 -18.82
CA ALA A 190 19.47 10.85 -17.53
C ALA A 190 18.30 11.26 -16.62
N THR A 191 17.29 11.95 -17.18
CA THR A 191 16.08 12.32 -16.43
C THR A 191 15.28 11.09 -15.99
N VAL A 192 15.11 10.08 -16.85
CA VAL A 192 14.41 8.84 -16.49
C VAL A 192 15.16 8.10 -15.37
N ILE A 193 16.49 7.96 -15.47
CA ILE A 193 17.30 7.31 -14.44
C ILE A 193 17.19 8.04 -13.10
N LEU A 194 17.29 9.38 -13.11
CA LEU A 194 17.12 10.18 -11.90
C LEU A 194 15.73 10.01 -11.29
N THR A 195 14.69 10.00 -12.12
CA THR A 195 13.30 9.80 -11.66
C THR A 195 13.15 8.43 -11.01
N VAL A 196 13.66 7.38 -11.66
CA VAL A 196 13.64 6.03 -11.10
C VAL A 196 14.42 5.98 -9.78
N ALA A 197 15.60 6.59 -9.69
CA ALA A 197 16.35 6.63 -8.44
C ALA A 197 15.56 7.29 -7.30
N ILE A 198 14.81 8.37 -7.59
CA ILE A 198 13.90 9.00 -6.64
C ILE A 198 12.75 8.06 -6.27
N GLU A 199 12.13 7.37 -7.24
CA GLU A 199 11.05 6.41 -6.99
C GLU A 199 11.52 5.25 -6.10
N LEU A 200 12.71 4.69 -6.38
CA LEU A 200 13.32 3.64 -5.56
C LEU A 200 13.61 4.13 -4.14
N TYR A 201 14.17 5.34 -4.00
CA TYR A 201 14.41 5.94 -2.69
C TYR A 201 13.11 6.12 -1.91
N LEU A 202 12.08 6.73 -2.51
CA LEU A 202 10.79 6.97 -1.86
C LEU A 202 10.12 5.67 -1.40
N VAL A 203 10.10 4.64 -2.25
CA VAL A 203 9.53 3.33 -1.89
C VAL A 203 10.32 2.65 -0.79
N THR A 204 11.65 2.76 -0.82
CA THR A 204 12.52 2.20 0.23
C THR A 204 12.28 2.91 1.55
N SER A 205 12.33 4.25 1.56
CA SER A 205 12.07 5.05 2.76
C SER A 205 10.68 4.79 3.31
N PHE A 206 9.66 4.62 2.46
CA PHE A 206 8.30 4.31 2.89
C PHE A 206 8.18 2.91 3.52
N LEU A 207 8.86 1.90 2.98
CA LEU A 207 8.91 0.56 3.58
C LEU A 207 9.53 0.61 4.99
N PHE A 208 10.67 1.28 5.13
CA PHE A 208 11.42 1.34 6.38
C PHE A 208 10.79 2.30 7.40
N LEU A 209 10.03 3.31 6.96
CA LEU A 209 9.14 4.08 7.83
C LEU A 209 8.04 3.19 8.45
N GLY A 210 7.71 2.09 7.79
CA GLY A 210 6.37 1.57 7.81
C GLY A 210 5.98 0.56 8.88
N SER A 211 6.87 -0.31 9.36
CA SER A 211 6.35 -1.43 10.15
C SER A 211 7.38 -2.12 11.03
N ASN A 212 6.87 -2.74 12.10
CA ASN A 212 7.52 -3.86 12.77
C ASN A 212 7.58 -5.13 11.90
N LEU A 213 7.08 -5.09 10.65
CA LEU A 213 7.05 -6.21 9.70
C LEU A 213 8.29 -6.29 8.81
N VAL A 214 9.28 -5.42 9.02
CA VAL A 214 10.51 -5.42 8.21
C VAL A 214 11.43 -6.59 8.58
N GLY A 215 11.49 -6.96 9.87
CA GLY A 215 12.30 -8.08 10.36
C GLY A 215 13.80 -7.87 10.20
N VAL A 216 14.26 -6.61 10.18
CA VAL A 216 15.68 -6.24 10.08
C VAL A 216 16.01 -5.22 11.18
N ALA A 217 17.15 -5.41 11.83
CA ALA A 217 17.70 -4.50 12.84
C ALA A 217 19.15 -4.13 12.52
N THR A 218 19.52 -2.89 12.87
CA THR A 218 20.85 -2.28 12.72
C THR A 218 21.13 -1.39 13.93
N PRO A 219 22.35 -0.86 14.12
CA PRO A 219 22.64 0.09 15.21
C PRO A 219 21.74 1.34 15.21
N PHE A 220 21.15 1.69 14.06
CA PHE A 220 20.38 2.93 13.87
C PHE A 220 18.92 2.68 13.44
N TYR A 221 18.48 1.42 13.36
CA TYR A 221 17.14 1.05 12.92
C TYR A 221 16.68 -0.21 13.63
N ASN A 222 15.51 -0.19 14.27
CA ASN A 222 15.05 -1.27 15.15
C ASN A 222 16.13 -1.70 16.16
N GLN A 223 16.82 -0.72 16.77
CA GLN A 223 17.97 -0.96 17.65
C GLN A 223 17.66 -1.93 18.80
N GLY A 224 16.42 -1.94 19.31
CA GLY A 224 15.99 -2.86 20.36
C GLY A 224 16.06 -4.34 19.97
N SER A 225 15.98 -4.66 18.68
CA SER A 225 16.13 -6.01 18.14
C SER A 225 17.51 -6.28 17.54
N TRP A 226 18.44 -5.33 17.67
CA TRP A 226 19.80 -5.45 17.13
C TRP A 226 20.68 -6.26 18.09
N ASP A 227 21.47 -7.18 17.54
CA ASP A 227 22.32 -8.10 18.33
C ASP A 227 23.56 -7.46 18.97
N GLY A 228 23.76 -6.14 18.79
CA GLY A 228 24.86 -5.39 19.39
C GLY A 228 26.21 -5.53 18.67
N SER A 229 26.33 -6.37 17.64
CA SER A 229 27.64 -6.71 17.04
C SER A 229 27.64 -6.80 15.51
N SER A 230 26.54 -7.23 14.90
CA SER A 230 26.42 -7.40 13.45
C SER A 230 26.18 -6.07 12.74
N ILE A 231 26.55 -5.95 11.47
CA ILE A 231 26.19 -4.77 10.66
C ILE A 231 24.65 -4.66 10.54
N ALA A 232 24.00 -5.81 10.38
CA ALA A 232 22.56 -5.97 10.44
C ALA A 232 22.22 -7.43 10.82
N ASN A 233 21.13 -7.63 11.56
CA ASN A 233 20.57 -8.96 11.83
C ASN A 233 19.08 -9.01 11.44
N THR A 234 18.55 -10.22 11.28
CA THR A 234 17.15 -10.48 10.93
C THR A 234 16.43 -11.13 12.09
N PHE A 235 15.13 -10.87 12.23
CA PHE A 235 14.30 -11.45 13.28
C PHE A 235 12.88 -11.70 12.76
N GLU A 236 12.15 -12.59 13.44
CA GLU A 236 10.81 -12.99 13.04
C GLU A 236 9.79 -11.88 13.32
N VAL A 237 8.85 -11.73 12.38
CA VAL A 237 7.86 -10.64 12.38
C VAL A 237 6.54 -11.13 11.80
N GLY A 238 5.43 -10.54 12.25
CA GLY A 238 4.08 -10.87 11.79
C GLY A 238 3.37 -12.00 12.53
N GLY A 239 3.98 -12.52 13.61
CA GLY A 239 3.44 -13.62 14.43
C GLY A 239 3.61 -15.01 13.80
N ASP A 240 3.07 -16.02 14.48
CA ASP A 240 3.24 -17.44 14.12
C ASP A 240 2.63 -17.77 12.75
N ASN A 241 1.49 -17.14 12.44
CA ASN A 241 0.79 -17.29 11.16
C ASN A 241 1.43 -16.51 9.98
N ALA A 242 2.69 -16.06 10.10
CA ALA A 242 3.41 -15.35 9.04
C ALA A 242 4.70 -16.04 8.56
N GLN A 243 5.05 -17.20 9.12
CA GLN A 243 6.33 -17.88 8.84
C GLN A 243 6.25 -18.99 7.77
N GLN A 244 5.13 -19.14 7.06
CA GLN A 244 4.89 -20.28 6.16
C GLN A 244 6.02 -20.50 5.14
N TYR A 245 6.54 -19.43 4.52
CA TYR A 245 7.64 -19.56 3.56
C TYR A 245 8.98 -19.89 4.20
N ALA A 246 9.22 -19.45 5.43
CA ALA A 246 10.42 -19.81 6.18
C ALA A 246 10.37 -21.28 6.59
N GLU A 247 9.24 -21.76 7.11
CA GLU A 247 9.06 -23.17 7.47
C GLU A 247 9.15 -24.10 6.26
N LEU A 248 8.58 -23.72 5.11
CA LEU A 248 8.75 -24.49 3.88
C LEU A 248 10.21 -24.54 3.41
N ALA A 249 10.99 -23.46 3.61
CA ALA A 249 12.41 -23.46 3.28
C ALA A 249 13.21 -24.43 4.16
N LYS A 250 12.90 -24.48 5.47
CA LYS A 250 13.50 -25.42 6.42
C LYS A 250 13.19 -26.88 6.02
N ALA A 251 11.92 -27.18 5.80
CA ALA A 251 11.49 -28.51 5.35
C ALA A 251 12.18 -28.95 4.05
N MET A 252 12.26 -28.05 3.05
CA MET A 252 12.95 -28.32 1.79
C MET A 252 14.46 -28.56 1.97
N ALA A 253 15.10 -27.88 2.93
CA ALA A 253 16.51 -28.12 3.25
C ALA A 253 16.73 -29.55 3.81
N HIS A 254 15.72 -30.11 4.49
CA HIS A 254 15.70 -31.50 4.95
C HIS A 254 15.15 -32.51 3.92
N GLY A 255 14.85 -32.06 2.69
CA GLY A 255 14.36 -32.91 1.61
C GLY A 255 12.86 -33.25 1.69
N GLN A 256 12.11 -32.53 2.52
CA GLN A 256 10.66 -32.67 2.67
C GLN A 256 9.90 -31.57 1.91
N LEU A 257 8.62 -31.83 1.60
CA LEU A 257 7.74 -30.87 0.90
C LEU A 257 6.51 -30.46 1.72
N TYR A 258 6.39 -31.00 2.94
CA TYR A 258 5.41 -30.65 3.96
C TYR A 258 6.14 -29.97 5.13
N LEU A 259 5.42 -29.20 5.94
CA LEU A 259 5.99 -28.51 7.10
C LEU A 259 6.36 -29.52 8.20
N GLU A 260 7.41 -29.20 8.95
CA GLU A 260 7.91 -30.09 10.03
C GLU A 260 6.98 -30.15 11.23
N GLU A 261 6.10 -29.16 11.39
CA GLU A 261 5.11 -29.13 12.45
C GLU A 261 4.01 -30.18 12.24
N GLU A 262 3.79 -31.00 13.27
CA GLU A 262 2.81 -32.08 13.22
C GLU A 262 1.41 -31.58 13.59
N PRO A 263 0.37 -31.89 12.78
CA PRO A 263 -1.01 -31.56 13.13
C PRO A 263 -1.44 -32.26 14.43
N PRO A 264 -2.19 -31.58 15.32
CA PRO A 264 -2.62 -32.18 16.57
C PRO A 264 -3.57 -33.36 16.31
N GLN A 265 -3.56 -34.37 17.20
CA GLN A 265 -4.29 -35.61 16.99
C GLN A 265 -5.80 -35.36 16.81
N TRP A 266 -6.36 -34.42 17.56
CA TRP A 266 -7.78 -34.08 17.45
C TRP A 266 -8.15 -33.59 16.05
N LEU A 267 -7.27 -32.86 15.36
CA LEU A 267 -7.49 -32.39 13.98
C LEU A 267 -7.43 -33.54 12.98
N GLN A 268 -6.54 -34.52 13.22
CA GLN A 268 -6.44 -35.72 12.39
C GLN A 268 -7.66 -36.64 12.55
N ASP A 269 -8.26 -36.66 13.74
CA ASP A 269 -9.44 -37.45 14.05
C ASP A 269 -10.76 -36.77 13.59
N MET A 270 -10.71 -35.50 13.17
CA MET A 270 -11.89 -34.77 12.68
C MET A 270 -12.45 -35.41 11.40
N GLU A 271 -13.78 -35.57 11.35
CA GLU A 271 -14.45 -35.99 10.11
C GLU A 271 -14.38 -34.90 9.02
N ASP A 272 -14.51 -33.63 9.40
CA ASP A 272 -14.37 -32.49 8.51
C ASP A 272 -13.40 -31.44 9.11
N PRO A 273 -12.08 -31.56 8.85
CA PRO A 273 -11.09 -30.64 9.37
C PRO A 273 -11.17 -29.24 8.73
N TYR A 274 -11.98 -29.05 7.68
CA TYR A 274 -12.04 -27.78 6.95
C TYR A 274 -13.09 -26.82 7.53
N ASP A 275 -14.05 -27.31 8.32
CA ASP A 275 -15.01 -26.46 9.03
C ASP A 275 -14.31 -25.66 10.14
N LYS A 276 -14.39 -24.33 10.06
CA LYS A 276 -13.75 -23.45 11.05
C LYS A 276 -14.45 -23.47 12.40
N GLY A 277 -15.78 -23.56 12.43
CA GLY A 277 -16.54 -23.57 13.68
C GLY A 277 -16.18 -24.80 14.52
N ALA A 278 -16.17 -25.96 13.88
CA ALA A 278 -15.79 -27.22 14.52
C ALA A 278 -14.34 -27.19 15.02
N ARG A 279 -13.40 -26.65 14.23
CA ARG A 279 -12.00 -26.46 14.67
C ARG A 279 -11.89 -25.54 15.87
N ASP A 280 -12.57 -24.40 15.85
CA ASP A 280 -12.52 -23.42 16.95
C ASP A 280 -13.12 -23.98 18.25
N GLU A 281 -14.13 -24.86 18.17
CA GLU A 281 -14.69 -25.56 19.33
C GLU A 281 -13.71 -26.58 19.91
N LEU A 282 -13.16 -27.47 19.07
CA LEU A 282 -12.21 -28.49 19.51
C LEU A 282 -10.90 -27.89 20.03
N GLN A 283 -10.36 -26.85 19.39
CA GLN A 283 -9.17 -26.14 19.89
C GLN A 283 -9.40 -25.57 21.30
N LYS A 284 -10.60 -25.04 21.58
CA LYS A 284 -10.95 -24.54 22.92
C LYS A 284 -11.09 -25.66 23.94
N GLU A 285 -11.59 -26.83 23.53
CA GLU A 285 -11.75 -27.99 24.40
C GLU A 285 -10.41 -28.65 24.74
N THR A 286 -9.52 -28.81 23.76
CA THR A 286 -8.23 -29.48 23.93
C THR A 286 -7.14 -28.55 24.45
N GLY A 287 -7.21 -27.26 24.13
CA GLY A 287 -6.16 -26.28 24.39
C GLY A 287 -4.94 -26.42 23.49
N GLU A 288 -4.96 -27.33 22.51
CA GLU A 288 -3.88 -27.54 21.53
C GLU A 288 -4.16 -26.75 20.26
N GLU A 289 -3.21 -25.89 19.85
CA GLU A 289 -3.34 -25.06 18.67
C GLU A 289 -3.11 -25.82 17.36
N TYR A 290 -3.61 -25.26 16.26
CA TYR A 290 -3.36 -25.74 14.89
C TYR A 290 -2.85 -24.59 14.03
N LEU A 291 -2.11 -24.90 12.97
CA LEU A 291 -1.63 -23.89 12.03
C LEU A 291 -2.77 -23.33 11.14
N PHE A 292 -2.94 -22.01 11.14
CA PHE A 292 -3.91 -21.32 10.30
C PHE A 292 -3.32 -20.92 8.94
N ASP A 293 -4.16 -20.89 7.91
CA ASP A 293 -3.81 -20.51 6.52
C ASP A 293 -2.71 -21.39 5.89
N VAL A 294 -2.71 -22.67 6.24
CA VAL A 294 -1.93 -23.75 5.61
C VAL A 294 -2.87 -24.80 5.03
N ALA A 295 -2.39 -25.59 4.07
CA ALA A 295 -3.13 -26.73 3.53
C ALA A 295 -2.94 -27.97 4.41
N TYR A 296 -4.02 -28.55 4.91
CA TYR A 296 -4.01 -29.83 5.63
C TYR A 296 -4.44 -30.98 4.71
N TYR A 297 -3.51 -31.89 4.43
CA TYR A 297 -3.74 -33.01 3.51
C TYR A 297 -2.98 -34.26 3.98
N ASP A 298 -3.66 -35.41 4.02
CA ASP A 298 -3.08 -36.71 4.35
C ASP A 298 -2.21 -36.69 5.62
N GLY A 299 -2.70 -36.06 6.69
CA GLY A 299 -2.03 -36.00 7.99
C GLY A 299 -0.88 -34.98 8.09
N HIS A 300 -0.64 -34.16 7.07
CA HIS A 300 0.48 -33.20 7.05
C HIS A 300 0.03 -31.78 6.70
N TYR A 301 0.82 -30.79 7.14
CA TYR A 301 0.66 -29.39 6.72
C TYR A 301 1.51 -29.06 5.49
N TYR A 302 0.95 -28.32 4.56
CA TYR A 302 1.60 -27.86 3.34
C TYR A 302 1.39 -26.36 3.15
N VAL A 303 2.39 -25.70 2.55
CA VAL A 303 2.21 -24.33 2.06
C VAL A 303 1.54 -24.38 0.68
N TYR A 304 0.29 -23.94 0.60
CA TYR A 304 -0.47 -23.90 -0.65
C TYR A 304 -0.14 -22.68 -1.53
N PHE A 305 0.52 -21.66 -0.96
CA PHE A 305 1.02 -20.52 -1.71
C PHE A 305 2.04 -20.94 -2.77
N GLY A 306 2.23 -20.09 -3.79
CA GLY A 306 3.20 -20.35 -4.84
C GLY A 306 4.61 -20.56 -4.26
N VAL A 307 5.33 -21.56 -4.78
CA VAL A 307 6.65 -22.00 -4.29
C VAL A 307 7.80 -21.06 -4.67
N LEU A 308 7.61 -20.20 -5.67
CA LEU A 308 8.70 -19.39 -6.23
C LEU A 308 9.37 -18.42 -5.23
N PRO A 309 8.65 -17.74 -4.32
CA PRO A 309 9.28 -16.93 -3.27
C PRO A 309 10.29 -17.73 -2.43
N VAL A 310 9.98 -18.99 -2.11
CA VAL A 310 10.89 -19.88 -1.37
C VAL A 310 12.15 -20.16 -2.18
N LEU A 311 11.99 -20.55 -3.46
CA LEU A 311 13.12 -20.91 -4.31
C LEU A 311 14.05 -19.73 -4.63
N VAL A 312 13.51 -18.51 -4.70
CA VAL A 312 14.28 -17.31 -5.05
C VAL A 312 14.92 -16.65 -3.83
N PHE A 313 14.22 -16.61 -2.70
CA PHE A 313 14.65 -15.86 -1.52
C PHE A 313 14.92 -16.74 -0.30
N TYR A 314 13.92 -17.47 0.20
CA TYR A 314 14.02 -18.12 1.51
C TYR A 314 15.00 -19.28 1.55
N LEU A 315 14.88 -20.24 0.63
CA LEU A 315 15.72 -21.44 0.63
C LEU A 315 17.21 -21.11 0.39
N PRO A 316 17.58 -20.29 -0.62
CA PRO A 316 18.98 -19.90 -0.79
C PRO A 316 19.53 -19.14 0.42
N PHE A 317 18.73 -18.27 1.05
CA PHE A 317 19.16 -17.52 2.23
C PHE A 317 19.36 -18.45 3.43
N TYR A 318 18.39 -19.31 3.72
CA TYR A 318 18.45 -20.26 4.83
C TYR A 318 19.64 -21.22 4.69
N LEU A 319 19.92 -21.75 3.49
CA LEU A 319 21.08 -22.61 3.25
C LEU A 319 22.43 -21.89 3.45
N LEU A 320 22.47 -20.56 3.31
CA LEU A 320 23.69 -19.76 3.47
C LEU A 320 23.88 -19.25 4.90
N THR A 321 22.80 -18.92 5.61
CA THR A 321 22.86 -18.21 6.90
C THR A 321 22.32 -19.01 8.07
N GLY A 322 21.49 -20.03 7.82
CA GLY A 322 20.70 -20.72 8.84
C GLY A 322 19.54 -19.90 9.43
N ALA A 323 19.32 -18.67 8.95
CA ALA A 323 18.31 -17.76 9.48
C ALA A 323 17.12 -17.60 8.51
N ASN A 324 15.99 -17.13 9.05
CA ASN A 324 14.80 -16.84 8.24
C ASN A 324 15.01 -15.59 7.37
N PHE A 325 14.58 -15.64 6.11
CA PHE A 325 14.69 -14.51 5.21
C PHE A 325 13.66 -13.42 5.57
N PRO A 326 14.07 -12.14 5.68
CA PRO A 326 13.17 -11.04 5.98
C PRO A 326 12.29 -10.72 4.77
N THR A 327 11.01 -11.12 4.85
CA THR A 327 10.01 -11.00 3.78
C THR A 327 9.97 -9.62 3.15
N ALA A 328 10.06 -8.58 3.97
CA ALA A 328 9.97 -7.20 3.51
C ALA A 328 11.11 -6.81 2.56
N ILE A 329 12.30 -7.37 2.74
CA ILE A 329 13.42 -7.18 1.81
C ILE A 329 13.11 -7.83 0.46
N GLY A 330 12.47 -9.01 0.45
CA GLY A 330 11.98 -9.64 -0.77
C GLY A 330 10.94 -8.78 -1.49
N VAL A 331 9.99 -8.21 -0.75
CA VAL A 331 8.98 -7.28 -1.28
C VAL A 331 9.66 -6.04 -1.88
N LEU A 332 10.66 -5.48 -1.18
CA LEU A 332 11.41 -4.32 -1.65
C LEU A 332 12.18 -4.61 -2.95
N ILE A 333 12.90 -5.73 -3.02
CA ILE A 333 13.64 -6.15 -4.22
C ILE A 333 12.68 -6.35 -5.40
N ALA A 334 11.54 -7.01 -5.16
CA ALA A 334 10.52 -7.20 -6.17
C ALA A 334 9.89 -5.86 -6.61
N ALA A 335 9.66 -4.93 -5.68
CA ALA A 335 9.16 -3.59 -5.96
C ALA A 335 10.16 -2.79 -6.82
N TRP A 336 11.45 -2.84 -6.49
CA TRP A 336 12.51 -2.23 -7.30
C TRP A 336 12.55 -2.81 -8.72
N ALA A 337 12.49 -4.14 -8.83
CA ALA A 337 12.45 -4.82 -10.11
C ALA A 337 11.20 -4.40 -10.92
N PHE A 338 10.04 -4.27 -10.28
CA PHE A 338 8.82 -3.78 -10.92
C PHE A 338 8.94 -2.34 -11.41
N ILE A 339 9.43 -1.41 -10.57
CA ILE A 339 9.62 0.00 -10.94
C ILE A 339 10.58 0.11 -12.13
N LEU A 340 11.75 -0.53 -12.05
CA LEU A 340 12.72 -0.58 -13.14
C LEU A 340 12.12 -1.16 -14.42
N GLY A 341 11.36 -2.24 -14.29
CA GLY A 341 10.65 -2.87 -15.40
C GLY A 341 9.63 -1.93 -16.03
N CYS A 342 8.83 -1.23 -15.22
CA CYS A 342 7.79 -0.31 -15.68
C CYS A 342 8.39 0.85 -16.46
N SER A 343 9.45 1.48 -15.93
CA SER A 343 10.15 2.57 -16.60
C SER A 343 10.83 2.07 -17.88
N ALA A 344 11.46 0.89 -17.87
CA ALA A 344 12.07 0.31 -19.06
C ALA A 344 11.04 -0.04 -20.15
N LEU A 345 9.89 -0.61 -19.75
CA LEU A 345 8.77 -0.94 -20.62
C LEU A 345 8.16 0.32 -21.24
N LEU A 346 7.90 1.32 -20.40
CA LEU A 346 7.34 2.61 -20.80
C LEU A 346 8.27 3.36 -21.74
N ASP A 347 9.57 3.45 -21.44
CA ASP A 347 10.58 4.10 -22.29
C ASP A 347 10.62 3.45 -23.67
N ARG A 348 10.54 2.11 -23.70
CA ARG A 348 10.47 1.35 -24.94
C ARG A 348 9.19 1.65 -25.73
N PHE A 349 8.02 1.66 -25.10
CA PHE A 349 6.78 2.03 -25.79
C PHE A 349 6.85 3.47 -26.33
N ALA A 350 7.27 4.41 -25.50
CA ALA A 350 7.36 5.82 -25.83
C ALA A 350 8.31 6.09 -27.02
N ARG A 351 9.46 5.41 -27.09
CA ARG A 351 10.46 5.62 -28.16
C ARG A 351 10.14 4.90 -29.46
N TYR A 352 9.64 3.65 -29.39
CA TYR A 352 9.48 2.81 -30.57
C TYR A 352 8.12 2.94 -31.25
N HIS A 353 7.07 3.28 -30.50
CA HIS A 353 5.70 3.27 -31.02
C HIS A 353 5.09 4.66 -31.18
N PHE A 354 5.71 5.70 -30.64
CA PHE A 354 5.21 7.07 -30.67
C PHE A 354 6.33 8.03 -31.04
N LYS A 355 6.04 9.04 -31.87
CA LYS A 355 7.05 10.03 -32.31
C LYS A 355 7.08 11.30 -31.48
N ARG A 356 5.98 11.61 -30.78
CA ARG A 356 5.73 12.92 -30.14
C ARG A 356 5.56 12.85 -28.63
N VAL A 357 6.26 11.93 -27.96
CA VAL A 357 6.27 11.84 -26.49
C VAL A 357 7.35 12.78 -25.94
N SER A 358 6.91 13.77 -25.15
CA SER A 358 7.81 14.67 -24.43
C SER A 358 8.25 14.07 -23.10
N ILE A 359 9.39 14.54 -22.57
CA ILE A 359 9.89 14.13 -21.25
C ILE A 359 8.82 14.38 -20.19
N GLY A 360 8.18 15.55 -20.21
CA GLY A 360 7.13 15.88 -19.24
C GLY A 360 5.92 14.95 -19.30
N LEU A 361 5.45 14.57 -20.50
CA LEU A 361 4.32 13.65 -20.62
C LEU A 361 4.68 12.24 -20.12
N TYR A 362 5.90 11.79 -20.43
CA TYR A 362 6.39 10.50 -19.98
C TYR A 362 6.47 10.43 -18.45
N LEU A 363 7.09 11.43 -17.82
CA LEU A 363 7.21 11.49 -16.36
C LEU A 363 5.84 11.58 -15.70
N LEU A 364 4.93 12.41 -16.24
CA LEU A 364 3.58 12.56 -15.72
C LEU A 364 2.79 11.24 -15.77
N LEU A 365 3.01 10.39 -16.78
CA LEU A 365 2.34 9.11 -16.94
C LEU A 365 3.04 7.96 -16.20
N GLN A 366 4.34 8.07 -15.92
CA GLN A 366 5.08 7.09 -15.11
C GLN A 366 4.61 7.11 -13.65
N ILE A 367 4.39 8.30 -13.09
CA ILE A 367 3.95 8.46 -11.69
C ILE A 367 2.71 7.60 -11.36
N PRO A 368 1.55 7.74 -12.03
CA PRO A 368 0.38 6.93 -11.71
C PRO A 368 0.55 5.46 -12.11
N LEU A 369 1.34 5.14 -13.14
CA LEU A 369 1.62 3.75 -13.52
C LEU A 369 2.33 2.99 -12.39
N VAL A 370 3.25 3.65 -11.70
CA VAL A 370 3.99 3.09 -10.57
C VAL A 370 3.17 3.23 -9.30
N PHE A 371 2.83 4.44 -8.87
CA PHE A 371 2.34 4.68 -7.50
C PHE A 371 0.85 4.45 -7.30
N CYS A 372 0.03 4.44 -8.36
CA CYS A 372 -1.42 4.22 -8.24
C CYS A 372 -1.84 2.77 -8.50
N CYS A 373 -0.88 1.85 -8.72
CA CYS A 373 -1.20 0.47 -9.09
C CYS A 373 -1.37 -0.49 -7.92
N GLY A 374 -1.32 -0.02 -6.66
CA GLY A 374 -1.38 -0.85 -5.46
C GLY A 374 -0.02 -1.16 -4.82
N ILE A 375 1.10 -0.81 -5.48
CA ILE A 375 2.46 -1.02 -4.95
C ILE A 375 2.66 -0.43 -3.55
N LEU A 376 2.10 0.76 -3.30
CA LEU A 376 2.26 1.46 -2.04
C LEU A 376 1.63 0.69 -0.88
N TYR A 377 0.47 0.07 -1.11
CA TYR A 377 -0.17 -0.78 -0.10
C TYR A 377 0.66 -2.05 0.19
N LEU A 378 1.23 -2.68 -0.84
CA LEU A 378 2.07 -3.87 -0.66
C LEU A 378 3.38 -3.57 0.08
N VAL A 379 3.92 -2.37 -0.09
CA VAL A 379 5.11 -1.90 0.61
C VAL A 379 4.78 -1.42 2.03
N LYS A 380 3.56 -0.90 2.24
CA LYS A 380 3.01 -0.57 3.57
C LYS A 380 2.87 -1.84 4.43
N HIS A 381 2.35 -2.92 3.85
CA HIS A 381 2.22 -4.20 4.54
C HIS A 381 3.06 -5.28 3.85
N PRO A 382 4.40 -5.30 4.06
CA PRO A 382 5.31 -6.14 3.30
C PRO A 382 5.37 -7.58 3.84
N THR A 383 4.20 -8.21 3.98
CA THR A 383 4.01 -9.57 4.52
C THR A 383 4.24 -10.66 3.47
N PHE A 384 4.16 -11.93 3.91
CA PHE A 384 4.28 -13.08 3.00
C PHE A 384 3.16 -13.10 1.94
N TYR A 385 2.02 -12.45 2.18
CA TYR A 385 0.98 -12.25 1.16
C TYR A 385 1.40 -11.27 0.07
N SER A 386 2.14 -10.21 0.42
CA SER A 386 2.54 -9.13 -0.51
C SER A 386 3.65 -9.56 -1.46
N LEU A 387 4.56 -10.42 -1.00
CA LEU A 387 5.70 -10.93 -1.77
C LEU A 387 5.32 -11.60 -3.10
N PRO A 388 4.41 -12.60 -3.16
CA PRO A 388 4.04 -13.23 -4.42
C PRO A 388 3.35 -12.26 -5.39
N ILE A 389 2.60 -11.27 -4.89
CA ILE A 389 1.98 -10.21 -5.72
C ILE A 389 3.05 -9.37 -6.37
N MET A 390 3.98 -8.85 -5.57
CA MET A 390 5.03 -7.98 -6.05
C MET A 390 5.95 -8.71 -7.05
N MET A 391 6.28 -9.98 -6.77
CA MET A 391 7.04 -10.82 -7.70
C MET A 391 6.29 -11.03 -9.01
N ALA A 392 4.99 -11.34 -8.97
CA ALA A 392 4.19 -11.54 -10.17
C ALA A 392 4.10 -10.26 -11.02
N MET A 393 3.93 -9.10 -10.39
CA MET A 393 3.98 -7.80 -11.06
C MET A 393 5.34 -7.58 -11.74
N ALA A 394 6.44 -7.77 -11.01
CA ALA A 394 7.79 -7.61 -11.55
C ALA A 394 8.07 -8.53 -12.74
N PHE A 395 7.81 -9.84 -12.60
CA PHE A 395 8.00 -10.82 -13.67
C PHE A 395 7.13 -10.52 -14.88
N SER A 396 5.88 -10.10 -14.68
CA SER A 396 4.98 -9.76 -15.79
C SER A 396 5.53 -8.60 -16.63
N VAL A 397 5.98 -7.53 -15.97
CA VAL A 397 6.50 -6.34 -16.66
C VAL A 397 7.82 -6.64 -17.37
N TRP A 398 8.74 -7.36 -16.74
CA TRP A 398 9.99 -7.80 -17.38
C TRP A 398 9.73 -8.77 -18.53
N GLY A 399 8.75 -9.68 -18.39
CA GLY A 399 8.32 -10.57 -19.45
C GLY A 399 7.87 -9.80 -20.70
N LEU A 400 7.01 -8.79 -20.53
CA LEU A 400 6.56 -7.92 -21.62
C LEU A 400 7.74 -7.13 -22.23
N TYR A 401 8.64 -6.60 -21.38
CA TYR A 401 9.80 -5.84 -21.85
C TYR A 401 10.73 -6.70 -22.72
N LEU A 402 11.05 -7.91 -22.27
CA LEU A 402 11.93 -8.86 -22.96
C LEU A 402 11.30 -9.33 -24.28
N TRP A 403 9.99 -9.62 -24.30
CA TRP A 403 9.25 -9.89 -25.54
C TRP A 403 9.36 -8.74 -26.54
N MET A 404 9.13 -7.50 -26.10
CA MET A 404 9.29 -6.33 -26.97
C MET A 404 10.74 -6.11 -27.42
N ARG A 405 11.72 -6.49 -26.59
CA ARG A 405 13.14 -6.47 -26.96
C ARG A 405 13.44 -7.48 -28.05
N GLY A 406 12.94 -8.71 -27.92
CA GLY A 406 13.04 -9.73 -28.95
C GLY A 406 12.42 -9.31 -30.29
N ARG A 407 11.25 -8.64 -30.25
CA ARG A 407 10.58 -8.16 -31.47
C ARG A 407 11.39 -7.13 -32.26
N ALA A 408 12.14 -6.28 -31.57
CA ALA A 408 12.96 -5.25 -32.20
C ALA A 408 14.36 -5.75 -32.62
N SER A 409 14.80 -6.89 -32.07
CA SER A 409 16.12 -7.46 -32.33
C SER A 409 16.21 -8.12 -33.71
N ARG A 410 17.24 -7.77 -34.49
CA ARG A 410 17.53 -8.40 -35.80
C ARG A 410 18.24 -9.75 -35.68
N LYS A 411 19.00 -9.95 -34.59
CA LYS A 411 19.70 -11.20 -34.23
C LYS A 411 19.41 -11.51 -32.76
N GLY A 412 19.31 -12.79 -32.40
CA GLY A 412 19.11 -13.22 -31.01
C GLY A 412 17.69 -13.02 -30.46
N ALA A 413 16.67 -12.87 -31.30
CA ALA A 413 15.27 -12.73 -30.84
C ALA A 413 14.81 -13.92 -29.98
N ALA A 414 15.26 -15.14 -30.33
CA ALA A 414 14.95 -16.37 -29.60
C ALA A 414 15.32 -16.32 -28.11
N GLY A 415 16.52 -15.82 -27.77
CA GLY A 415 16.95 -15.71 -26.37
C GLY A 415 16.10 -14.71 -25.56
N TRP A 416 15.72 -13.59 -26.17
CA TRP A 416 14.81 -12.63 -25.55
C TRP A 416 13.40 -13.19 -25.36
N TYR A 417 12.90 -13.97 -26.33
CA TYR A 417 11.61 -14.66 -26.23
C TYR A 417 11.62 -15.73 -25.15
N PHE A 418 12.70 -16.50 -25.04
CA PHE A 418 12.89 -17.47 -23.97
C PHE A 418 12.90 -16.79 -22.61
N ALA A 419 13.73 -15.76 -22.42
CA ALA A 419 13.80 -15.04 -21.15
C ALA A 419 12.46 -14.39 -20.78
N GLY A 420 11.78 -13.72 -21.73
CA GLY A 420 10.49 -13.10 -21.47
C GLY A 420 9.39 -14.10 -21.14
N SER A 421 9.38 -15.26 -21.80
CA SER A 421 8.40 -16.31 -21.52
C SER A 421 8.71 -17.06 -20.24
N LEU A 422 9.99 -17.16 -19.85
CA LEU A 422 10.39 -17.69 -18.55
C LEU A 422 9.85 -16.79 -17.43
N CYS A 423 10.03 -15.47 -17.53
CA CYS A 423 9.43 -14.54 -16.57
C CYS A 423 7.91 -14.73 -16.48
N MET A 424 7.20 -14.78 -17.62
CA MET A 424 5.75 -14.97 -17.62
C MET A 424 5.30 -16.35 -17.11
N ALA A 425 6.08 -17.40 -17.35
CA ALA A 425 5.77 -18.74 -16.86
C ALA A 425 5.98 -18.85 -15.34
N LEU A 426 7.04 -18.23 -14.81
CA LEU A 426 7.33 -18.21 -13.38
C LEU A 426 6.24 -17.52 -12.56
N VAL A 427 5.44 -16.62 -13.15
CA VAL A 427 4.25 -16.03 -12.52
C VAL A 427 3.29 -17.10 -11.97
N VAL A 428 3.14 -18.24 -12.66
CA VAL A 428 2.29 -19.35 -12.20
C VAL A 428 2.79 -19.93 -10.87
N ALA A 429 4.10 -19.89 -10.64
CA ALA A 429 4.73 -20.42 -9.43
C ALA A 429 4.72 -19.43 -8.24
N CYS A 430 4.24 -18.20 -8.41
CA CYS A 430 4.02 -17.26 -7.29
C CYS A 430 2.55 -16.83 -7.16
N ARG A 431 1.91 -16.37 -8.24
CA ARG A 431 0.54 -15.83 -8.24
C ARG A 431 -0.18 -16.15 -9.55
N PRO A 432 -0.82 -17.34 -9.66
CA PRO A 432 -1.33 -17.90 -10.92
C PRO A 432 -2.27 -17.00 -11.72
N GLN A 433 -3.11 -16.18 -11.08
CA GLN A 433 -4.07 -15.30 -11.75
C GLN A 433 -3.41 -14.31 -12.72
N PHE A 434 -2.16 -13.91 -12.48
CA PHE A 434 -1.42 -13.02 -13.37
C PHE A 434 -1.01 -13.69 -14.68
N VAL A 435 -1.03 -15.03 -14.80
CA VAL A 435 -0.68 -15.73 -16.05
C VAL A 435 -1.55 -15.29 -17.22
N VAL A 436 -2.76 -14.78 -16.93
CA VAL A 436 -3.69 -14.22 -17.91
C VAL A 436 -3.05 -13.05 -18.69
N LEU A 437 -2.07 -12.32 -18.14
CA LEU A 437 -1.30 -11.31 -18.88
C LEU A 437 -0.50 -11.89 -20.05
N SER A 438 -0.20 -13.19 -20.03
CA SER A 438 0.43 -13.89 -21.14
C SER A 438 -0.41 -13.84 -22.42
N LEU A 439 -1.73 -13.58 -22.31
CA LEU A 439 -2.61 -13.36 -23.45
C LEU A 439 -2.20 -12.13 -24.28
N VAL A 440 -1.40 -11.21 -23.73
CA VAL A 440 -0.79 -10.09 -24.49
C VAL A 440 0.13 -10.62 -25.60
N ALA A 441 0.63 -11.85 -25.50
CA ALA A 441 1.38 -12.51 -26.56
C ALA A 441 0.59 -12.58 -27.87
N PHE A 442 -0.74 -12.77 -27.84
CA PHE A 442 -1.57 -12.86 -29.05
C PHE A 442 -1.46 -11.58 -29.91
N PRO A 443 -1.87 -10.39 -29.44
CA PRO A 443 -1.74 -9.18 -30.25
C PRO A 443 -0.28 -8.85 -30.60
N LEU A 444 0.70 -9.25 -29.77
CA LEU A 444 2.11 -9.01 -30.06
C LEU A 444 2.66 -9.90 -31.19
N PHE A 445 2.33 -11.18 -31.20
CA PHE A 445 3.03 -12.19 -31.98
C PHE A 445 2.19 -12.83 -33.09
N TRP A 446 0.85 -12.75 -33.01
CA TRP A 446 -0.06 -13.40 -33.97
C TRP A 446 0.26 -13.03 -35.41
N ARG A 447 0.38 -11.74 -35.69
CA ARG A 447 0.69 -11.28 -37.04
C ARG A 447 2.04 -11.83 -37.54
N ARG A 448 3.07 -11.77 -36.70
CA ARG A 448 4.43 -12.18 -37.07
C ARG A 448 4.48 -13.68 -37.39
N PHE A 449 3.97 -14.52 -36.50
CA PHE A 449 4.11 -15.98 -36.66
C PHE A 449 3.02 -16.59 -37.52
N ILE A 450 1.76 -16.16 -37.37
CA ILE A 450 0.61 -16.77 -38.03
C ILE A 450 0.31 -16.06 -39.36
N THR A 451 0.03 -14.75 -39.33
CA THR A 451 -0.38 -14.01 -40.55
C THR A 451 0.75 -13.91 -41.58
N GLU A 452 1.96 -13.57 -41.14
CA GLU A 452 3.16 -13.46 -41.98
C GLU A 452 3.86 -14.83 -42.17
N ARG A 453 3.30 -15.90 -41.60
CA ARG A 453 3.78 -17.30 -41.70
C ARG A 453 5.25 -17.49 -41.32
N HIS A 454 5.81 -16.60 -40.48
CA HIS A 454 7.21 -16.70 -40.04
C HIS A 454 7.49 -18.03 -39.33
N ILE A 455 6.47 -18.61 -38.66
CA ILE A 455 6.55 -19.91 -37.98
C ILE A 455 6.97 -21.06 -38.93
N LEU A 456 6.68 -20.97 -40.23
CA LEU A 456 7.06 -22.00 -41.22
C LEU A 456 8.53 -21.92 -41.62
N THR A 457 9.23 -20.84 -41.26
CA THR A 457 10.67 -20.73 -41.48
C THR A 457 11.43 -21.43 -40.37
N ARG A 458 12.60 -22.01 -40.66
CA ARG A 458 13.45 -22.63 -39.61
C ARG A 458 13.76 -21.66 -38.46
N ARG A 459 14.03 -20.39 -38.77
CA ARG A 459 14.29 -19.36 -37.75
C ARG A 459 13.05 -19.04 -36.93
N GLY A 460 11.90 -18.86 -37.57
CA GLY A 460 10.65 -18.57 -36.87
C GLY A 460 10.12 -19.74 -36.05
N ALA A 461 10.31 -20.99 -36.50
CA ALA A 461 10.01 -22.18 -35.70
C ALA A 461 10.84 -22.21 -34.41
N VAL A 462 12.14 -21.94 -34.48
CA VAL A 462 13.01 -21.84 -33.29
C VAL A 462 12.58 -20.69 -32.39
N GLU A 463 12.32 -19.50 -32.94
CA GLU A 463 11.83 -18.36 -32.16
C GLU A 463 10.50 -18.64 -31.46
N PHE A 464 9.57 -19.33 -32.12
CA PHE A 464 8.28 -19.73 -31.56
C PHE A 464 8.43 -20.84 -30.50
N ALA A 465 9.31 -21.82 -30.73
CA ALA A 465 9.66 -22.82 -29.73
C ALA A 465 10.25 -22.16 -28.47
N CYS A 466 11.09 -21.13 -28.60
CA CYS A 466 11.59 -20.36 -27.47
C CYS A 466 10.50 -19.55 -26.75
N LEU A 467 9.38 -19.21 -27.40
CA LEU A 467 8.23 -18.62 -26.71
C LEU A 467 7.48 -19.64 -25.85
N LEU A 468 7.37 -20.90 -26.29
CA LEU A 468 6.60 -21.94 -25.61
C LEU A 468 7.41 -22.75 -24.60
N ALA A 469 8.69 -23.02 -24.89
CA ALA A 469 9.52 -23.92 -24.09
C ALA A 469 9.57 -23.56 -22.60
N PRO A 470 9.71 -22.27 -22.18
CA PRO A 470 9.70 -21.93 -20.77
C PRO A 470 8.40 -22.26 -20.05
N TYR A 471 7.24 -22.09 -20.70
CA TYR A 471 5.95 -22.50 -20.12
C TYR A 471 5.90 -24.00 -19.90
N CYS A 472 6.36 -24.79 -20.87
CA CYS A 472 6.43 -26.24 -20.73
C CYS A 472 7.36 -26.65 -19.57
N LEU A 473 8.55 -26.03 -19.47
CA LEU A 473 9.52 -26.34 -18.42
C LEU A 473 8.97 -26.03 -17.02
N VAL A 474 8.40 -24.84 -16.83
CA VAL A 474 7.84 -24.44 -15.52
C VAL A 474 6.60 -25.28 -15.19
N ALA A 475 5.71 -25.51 -16.16
CA ALA A 475 4.52 -26.34 -15.94
C ALA A 475 4.89 -27.78 -15.55
N LEU A 476 5.88 -28.40 -16.20
CA LEU A 476 6.34 -29.75 -15.84
C LEU A 476 6.93 -29.78 -14.42
N GLY A 477 7.71 -28.76 -14.04
CA GLY A 477 8.22 -28.63 -12.67
C GLY A 477 7.10 -28.53 -11.64
N LEU A 478 6.10 -27.68 -11.90
CA LEU A 478 4.93 -27.53 -11.02
C LEU A 478 4.07 -28.79 -10.97
N PHE A 479 3.88 -29.49 -12.09
CA PHE A 479 3.14 -30.76 -12.12
C PHE A 479 3.81 -31.83 -11.28
N TRP A 480 5.15 -31.93 -11.35
CA TRP A 480 5.90 -32.85 -10.52
C TRP A 480 5.80 -32.47 -9.03
N TYR A 481 5.98 -31.19 -8.72
CA TYR A 481 5.86 -30.65 -7.35
C TYR A 481 4.48 -30.88 -6.74
N ASN A 482 3.41 -30.64 -7.49
CA ASN A 482 2.04 -30.87 -7.04
C ASN A 482 1.72 -32.35 -6.90
N LYS A 483 2.18 -33.20 -7.83
CA LYS A 483 2.03 -34.65 -7.72
C LYS A 483 2.71 -35.21 -6.47
N ALA A 484 3.86 -34.65 -6.09
CA ALA A 484 4.58 -35.07 -4.89
C ALA A 484 3.89 -34.65 -3.58
N ARG A 485 3.12 -33.56 -3.57
CA ARG A 485 2.41 -33.06 -2.37
C ARG A 485 0.98 -33.58 -2.23
N PHE A 486 0.23 -33.62 -3.32
CA PHE A 486 -1.22 -33.86 -3.32
C PHE A 486 -1.63 -35.06 -4.20
N GLY A 487 -0.67 -35.85 -4.68
CA GLY A 487 -0.93 -36.99 -5.58
C GLY A 487 -1.42 -36.63 -6.99
N SER A 488 -1.68 -35.34 -7.27
CA SER A 488 -2.26 -34.85 -8.53
C SER A 488 -1.44 -33.75 -9.16
N ILE A 489 -1.33 -33.75 -10.50
CA ILE A 489 -0.56 -32.74 -11.24
C ILE A 489 -1.26 -31.37 -11.32
N THR A 490 -2.59 -31.33 -11.18
CA THR A 490 -3.40 -30.11 -11.31
C THR A 490 -3.87 -29.55 -9.98
N ASP A 491 -3.59 -30.24 -8.87
CA ASP A 491 -4.00 -29.80 -7.55
C ASP A 491 -2.91 -28.92 -6.92
N PHE A 492 -3.26 -27.69 -6.57
CA PHE A 492 -2.36 -26.72 -5.95
C PHE A 492 -2.51 -26.67 -4.42
N GLY A 493 -3.45 -27.44 -3.85
CA GLY A 493 -3.69 -27.53 -2.41
C GLY A 493 -4.61 -26.45 -1.84
N ALA A 494 -5.05 -25.48 -2.64
CA ALA A 494 -5.90 -24.37 -2.18
C ALA A 494 -7.26 -24.83 -1.61
N ASN A 495 -7.75 -26.00 -2.03
CA ASN A 495 -8.99 -26.58 -1.48
C ASN A 495 -8.81 -27.10 -0.05
N TYR A 496 -7.58 -27.45 0.33
CA TYR A 496 -7.27 -28.01 1.65
C TYR A 496 -6.89 -26.92 2.67
N ASN A 497 -7.05 -25.64 2.33
CA ASN A 497 -6.63 -24.53 3.17
C ASN A 497 -7.47 -24.46 4.46
N LEU A 498 -6.81 -24.49 5.62
CA LEU A 498 -7.39 -24.26 6.93
C LEU A 498 -7.62 -22.77 7.17
N THR A 499 -8.69 -22.23 6.60
CA THR A 499 -9.02 -20.80 6.63
C THR A 499 -10.42 -20.54 7.20
N VAL A 500 -10.95 -19.34 7.04
CA VAL A 500 -12.27 -18.94 7.55
C VAL A 500 -13.42 -19.67 6.85
N ASN A 501 -13.27 -19.93 5.56
CA ASN A 501 -14.25 -20.66 4.77
C ASN A 501 -13.74 -22.07 4.46
N ASP A 502 -14.65 -23.04 4.48
CA ASP A 502 -14.40 -24.36 3.88
C ASP A 502 -14.24 -24.20 2.35
N MET A 503 -12.99 -24.30 1.91
CA MET A 503 -12.62 -24.13 0.51
C MET A 503 -13.05 -25.31 -0.36
N THR A 504 -13.30 -26.49 0.22
CA THR A 504 -13.77 -27.68 -0.51
C THR A 504 -15.20 -27.49 -1.02
N LYS A 505 -16.01 -26.70 -0.30
CA LYS A 505 -17.43 -26.45 -0.62
C LYS A 505 -17.71 -25.05 -1.20
N ARG A 506 -16.72 -24.14 -1.23
CA ARG A 506 -16.93 -22.72 -1.59
C ARG A 506 -17.51 -22.48 -2.99
N GLY A 507 -16.99 -23.18 -4.00
CA GLY A 507 -17.39 -23.08 -5.41
C GLY A 507 -17.38 -21.67 -6.03
N MET A 508 -17.82 -21.56 -7.30
CA MET A 508 -18.10 -20.27 -7.95
C MET A 508 -19.58 -19.92 -7.77
N ASN A 509 -19.87 -18.66 -7.40
CA ASN A 509 -21.24 -18.19 -7.25
C ASN A 509 -21.43 -16.82 -7.92
N VAL A 510 -22.36 -16.74 -8.87
CA VAL A 510 -22.67 -15.52 -9.64
C VAL A 510 -23.10 -14.37 -8.72
N GLY A 511 -23.76 -14.66 -7.59
CA GLY A 511 -24.18 -13.66 -6.61
C GLY A 511 -23.02 -12.86 -6.01
N ARG A 512 -21.79 -13.40 -5.99
CA ARG A 512 -20.59 -12.69 -5.53
C ARG A 512 -20.05 -11.67 -6.55
N LEU A 513 -20.42 -11.78 -7.83
CA LEU A 513 -19.83 -10.95 -8.90
C LEU A 513 -20.27 -9.49 -8.81
N ALA A 514 -21.54 -9.20 -8.57
CA ALA A 514 -22.03 -7.83 -8.54
C ALA A 514 -21.45 -7.01 -7.36
N PRO A 515 -21.44 -7.53 -6.11
CA PRO A 515 -20.76 -6.85 -5.00
C PRO A 515 -19.27 -6.65 -5.27
N ALA A 516 -18.59 -7.64 -5.85
CA ALA A 516 -17.18 -7.53 -6.21
C ALA A 516 -16.90 -6.46 -7.27
N LEU A 517 -17.70 -6.42 -8.34
CA LEU A 517 -17.58 -5.41 -9.40
C LEU A 517 -17.80 -4.00 -8.82
N PHE A 518 -18.78 -3.84 -7.93
CA PHE A 518 -19.01 -2.58 -7.27
C PHE A 518 -17.82 -2.17 -6.40
N ALA A 519 -17.39 -3.03 -5.47
CA ALA A 519 -16.31 -2.73 -4.56
C ALA A 519 -14.98 -2.44 -5.26
N TYR A 520 -14.56 -3.30 -6.21
CA TYR A 520 -13.28 -3.14 -6.89
C TYR A 520 -13.24 -1.97 -7.88
N PHE A 521 -14.35 -1.61 -8.52
CA PHE A 521 -14.33 -0.64 -9.61
C PHE A 521 -15.04 0.67 -9.29
N PHE A 522 -16.18 0.66 -8.60
CA PHE A 522 -17.11 1.79 -8.57
C PHE A 522 -17.38 2.38 -7.19
N GLN A 523 -17.07 1.67 -6.10
CA GLN A 523 -17.34 2.14 -4.76
C GLN A 523 -16.61 3.47 -4.49
N PRO A 524 -17.31 4.54 -4.08
CA PRO A 524 -16.64 5.80 -3.77
C PRO A 524 -15.75 5.66 -2.53
N PRO A 525 -14.67 6.45 -2.42
CA PRO A 525 -13.89 6.50 -1.19
C PRO A 525 -14.70 7.12 -0.05
N ASN A 526 -14.49 6.65 1.18
CA ASN A 526 -15.01 7.27 2.39
C ASN A 526 -14.03 8.37 2.83
N VAL A 527 -14.47 9.64 2.78
CA VAL A 527 -13.64 10.80 3.09
C VAL A 527 -14.22 11.54 4.29
N SER A 528 -13.37 11.83 5.28
CA SER A 528 -13.73 12.52 6.52
C SER A 528 -12.93 13.83 6.69
N GLY A 529 -13.43 14.74 7.51
CA GLY A 529 -12.73 15.95 7.94
C GLY A 529 -11.65 15.71 9.00
N VAL A 530 -11.56 14.48 9.51
CA VAL A 530 -10.57 14.05 10.51
C VAL A 530 -9.45 13.28 9.81
N PHE A 531 -8.19 13.60 10.12
CA PHE A 531 -7.04 12.86 9.60
C PHE A 531 -7.15 11.38 9.98
N PRO A 532 -6.83 10.41 9.09
CA PRO A 532 -6.09 10.50 7.80
C PRO A 532 -6.92 10.90 6.58
N PHE A 533 -8.11 11.49 6.78
CA PHE A 533 -9.04 12.00 5.76
C PHE A 533 -9.65 10.92 4.85
N ILE A 534 -9.04 9.75 4.71
CA ILE A 534 -9.61 8.57 4.07
C ILE A 534 -9.87 7.53 5.16
N GLN A 535 -11.07 6.95 5.12
CA GLN A 535 -11.50 5.88 6.01
C GLN A 535 -11.83 4.62 5.21
N ALA A 536 -11.89 3.49 5.92
CA ALA A 536 -12.43 2.25 5.37
C ALA A 536 -13.84 2.50 4.81
N VAL A 537 -14.14 1.87 3.67
CA VAL A 537 -15.49 1.89 3.12
C VAL A 537 -16.27 0.68 3.63
N ASP A 538 -17.54 0.90 3.96
CA ASP A 538 -18.42 -0.19 4.37
C ASP A 538 -18.66 -1.17 3.22
N PHE A 539 -18.63 -2.47 3.53
CA PHE A 539 -19.00 -3.51 2.58
C PHE A 539 -20.39 -4.03 2.90
N ASP A 540 -21.39 -3.30 2.43
CA ASP A 540 -22.79 -3.68 2.53
C ASP A 540 -23.24 -4.44 1.29
N THR A 541 -23.89 -5.58 1.50
CA THR A 541 -24.45 -6.39 0.40
C THR A 541 -25.73 -7.08 0.83
N THR A 542 -26.66 -7.20 -0.11
CA THR A 542 -27.88 -8.02 0.04
C THR A 542 -27.65 -9.48 -0.38
N TYR A 543 -26.41 -9.85 -0.73
CA TYR A 543 -26.03 -11.22 -1.03
C TYR A 543 -26.07 -12.07 0.25
N MET A 544 -27.05 -12.99 0.32
CA MET A 544 -27.25 -13.91 1.44
C MET A 544 -26.31 -15.12 1.36
N GLY A 545 -25.00 -14.86 1.35
CA GLY A 545 -23.96 -15.87 1.39
C GLY A 545 -22.63 -15.28 1.86
N GLN A 546 -21.70 -16.14 2.29
CA GLN A 546 -20.42 -15.67 2.82
C GLN A 546 -19.44 -15.31 1.70
N THR A 547 -18.80 -14.15 1.85
CA THR A 547 -17.69 -13.69 1.00
C THR A 547 -16.58 -13.22 1.93
N ILE A 548 -15.37 -13.72 1.74
CA ILE A 548 -14.20 -13.25 2.50
C ILE A 548 -13.96 -11.80 2.08
N LYS A 549 -13.94 -10.92 3.07
CA LYS A 549 -13.70 -9.49 2.89
C LYS A 549 -12.70 -9.01 3.94
N GLU A 550 -11.79 -8.16 3.50
CA GLU A 550 -10.98 -7.32 4.37
C GLU A 550 -11.31 -5.86 4.10
N VAL A 551 -10.70 -4.96 4.89
CA VAL A 551 -10.84 -3.52 4.70
C VAL A 551 -10.45 -3.13 3.27
N THR A 552 -11.24 -2.23 2.68
CA THR A 552 -10.96 -1.59 1.38
C THR A 552 -11.25 -0.10 1.48
N PHE A 553 -10.79 0.67 0.48
CA PHE A 553 -10.85 2.15 0.51
C PHE A 553 -11.52 2.76 -0.73
N GLY A 554 -12.31 1.97 -1.45
CA GLY A 554 -13.04 2.35 -2.65
C GLY A 554 -12.50 1.71 -3.93
N GLY A 555 -13.29 1.79 -5.00
CA GLY A 555 -13.04 1.18 -6.29
C GLY A 555 -12.14 2.00 -7.21
N ILE A 556 -11.36 1.34 -8.06
CA ILE A 556 -10.29 1.99 -8.83
C ILE A 556 -10.79 3.10 -9.77
N PHE A 557 -12.01 3.01 -10.33
CA PHE A 557 -12.51 4.07 -11.22
C PHE A 557 -13.07 5.25 -10.43
N ALA A 558 -13.52 5.05 -9.19
CA ALA A 558 -13.91 6.16 -8.33
C ALA A 558 -12.67 6.88 -7.78
N CYS A 559 -11.66 6.11 -7.34
CA CYS A 559 -10.51 6.63 -6.63
C CYS A 559 -9.35 7.09 -7.52
N LEU A 560 -9.25 6.58 -8.77
CA LEU A 560 -8.18 6.94 -9.72
C LEU A 560 -8.76 7.63 -10.97
N PRO A 561 -9.07 8.94 -10.91
CA PRO A 561 -9.64 9.68 -12.04
C PRO A 561 -8.82 9.63 -13.33
N PHE A 562 -7.51 9.32 -13.26
CA PHE A 562 -6.69 9.07 -14.44
C PHE A 562 -7.27 7.95 -15.34
N LEU A 563 -7.96 6.96 -14.76
CA LEU A 563 -8.61 5.86 -15.48
C LEU A 563 -9.87 6.29 -16.25
N TRP A 564 -10.39 7.51 -16.06
CA TRP A 564 -11.56 8.02 -16.80
C TRP A 564 -11.31 8.23 -18.30
N ILE A 565 -10.08 8.02 -18.76
CA ILE A 565 -9.78 7.91 -20.19
C ILE A 565 -10.30 6.59 -20.81
N LEU A 566 -10.47 5.53 -20.02
CA LEU A 566 -10.82 4.19 -20.49
C LEU A 566 -12.20 4.09 -21.18
N PRO A 567 -13.28 4.73 -20.68
CA PRO A 567 -14.56 4.77 -21.42
C PRO A 567 -14.44 5.33 -22.83
N PHE A 568 -13.43 6.16 -23.11
CA PHE A 568 -13.17 6.72 -24.43
C PHE A 568 -12.27 5.83 -25.30
N ALA A 569 -11.84 4.65 -24.83
CA ALA A 569 -10.89 3.77 -25.52
C ALA A 569 -11.32 3.48 -26.96
N LYS A 570 -12.59 3.12 -27.21
CA LYS A 570 -13.09 2.85 -28.57
C LYS A 570 -12.88 4.04 -29.51
N ARG A 571 -13.19 5.27 -29.06
CA ARG A 571 -13.04 6.50 -29.85
C ARG A 571 -11.56 6.85 -30.07
N ILE A 572 -10.74 6.72 -29.04
CA ILE A 572 -9.30 6.99 -29.10
C ILE A 572 -8.60 6.00 -30.04
N LEU A 573 -8.93 4.71 -29.95
CA LEU A 573 -8.38 3.69 -30.84
C LEU A 573 -8.79 3.93 -32.32
N ALA A 574 -9.98 4.47 -32.57
CA ALA A 574 -10.43 4.87 -33.91
C ALA A 574 -9.53 5.92 -34.57
N LEU A 575 -8.90 6.82 -33.79
CA LEU A 575 -7.91 7.78 -34.30
C LEU A 575 -6.70 7.06 -34.92
N ARG A 576 -6.39 5.85 -34.45
CA ARG A 576 -5.22 5.08 -34.84
C ARG A 576 -5.50 3.99 -35.87
N PHE A 577 -6.73 3.46 -35.92
CA PHE A 577 -7.09 2.33 -36.78
C PHE A 577 -6.95 2.57 -38.29
N ARG A 578 -6.78 3.82 -38.73
CA ARG A 578 -6.53 4.18 -40.14
C ARG A 578 -5.12 3.78 -40.64
N GLN A 579 -4.21 3.36 -39.77
CA GLN A 579 -2.84 2.92 -40.14
C GLN A 579 -2.63 1.42 -39.81
N ARG A 580 -2.18 0.60 -40.76
CA ARG A 580 -2.03 -0.87 -40.58
C ARG A 580 -1.08 -1.30 -39.44
N SER A 581 -0.13 -0.46 -39.03
CA SER A 581 0.86 -0.75 -37.97
C SER A 581 0.32 -0.65 -36.54
N THR A 582 -0.90 -0.15 -36.36
CA THR A 582 -1.43 0.26 -35.04
C THR A 582 -2.39 -0.76 -34.43
N ARG A 583 -2.79 -1.80 -35.19
CA ARG A 583 -3.64 -2.91 -34.73
C ARG A 583 -3.04 -3.69 -33.55
N THR A 584 -1.72 -3.80 -33.49
CA THR A 584 -1.00 -4.42 -32.37
C THR A 584 -1.29 -3.72 -31.05
N ILE A 585 -1.15 -2.39 -31.01
CA ILE A 585 -1.35 -1.61 -29.76
C ILE A 585 -2.81 -1.60 -29.35
N ALA A 586 -3.73 -1.51 -30.32
CA ALA A 586 -5.15 -1.65 -30.03
C ALA A 586 -5.47 -3.03 -29.41
N GLY A 587 -4.91 -4.10 -29.96
CA GLY A 587 -5.05 -5.45 -29.40
C GLY A 587 -4.47 -5.57 -27.99
N VAL A 588 -3.29 -4.98 -27.73
CA VAL A 588 -2.68 -4.94 -26.39
C VAL A 588 -3.60 -4.23 -25.39
N ILE A 589 -4.13 -3.04 -25.74
CA ILE A 589 -5.05 -2.29 -24.87
C ILE A 589 -6.32 -3.09 -24.56
N ILE A 590 -6.92 -3.73 -25.58
CA ILE A 590 -8.13 -4.55 -25.40
C ILE A 590 -7.84 -5.73 -24.47
N VAL A 591 -6.72 -6.42 -24.67
CA VAL A 591 -6.31 -7.52 -23.79
C VAL A 591 -6.12 -7.00 -22.37
N LEU A 592 -5.32 -5.96 -22.13
CA LEU A 592 -5.08 -5.42 -20.79
C LEU A 592 -6.37 -5.06 -20.03
N ILE A 593 -7.34 -4.41 -20.69
CA ILE A 593 -8.64 -4.08 -20.07
C ILE A 593 -9.42 -5.36 -19.75
N SER A 594 -9.48 -6.30 -20.69
CA SER A 594 -10.25 -7.55 -20.54
C SER A 594 -9.65 -8.45 -19.46
N THR A 595 -8.32 -8.55 -19.41
CA THR A 595 -7.60 -9.34 -18.42
C THR A 595 -7.66 -8.71 -17.04
N GLY A 596 -7.65 -7.38 -16.93
CA GLY A 596 -7.84 -6.68 -15.66
C GLY A 596 -9.21 -6.97 -15.05
N VAL A 597 -10.28 -6.95 -15.85
CA VAL A 597 -11.62 -7.35 -15.38
C VAL A 597 -11.64 -8.82 -14.98
N LEU A 598 -11.07 -9.71 -15.81
CA LEU A 598 -11.05 -11.14 -15.53
C LEU A 598 -10.32 -11.45 -14.21
N VAL A 599 -9.17 -10.85 -13.96
CA VAL A 599 -8.39 -11.06 -12.73
C VAL A 599 -9.17 -10.57 -11.51
N ALA A 600 -9.77 -9.38 -11.55
CA ALA A 600 -10.59 -8.88 -10.44
C ALA A 600 -11.78 -9.82 -10.12
N LEU A 601 -12.39 -10.42 -11.13
CA LEU A 601 -13.47 -11.40 -10.94
C LEU A 601 -12.96 -12.73 -10.38
N LEU A 602 -11.78 -13.19 -10.80
CA LEU A 602 -11.16 -14.39 -10.26
C LEU A 602 -10.79 -14.21 -8.79
N ASP A 603 -10.21 -13.07 -8.42
CA ASP A 603 -9.85 -12.75 -7.03
C ASP A 603 -11.08 -12.80 -6.13
N ALA A 604 -12.18 -12.16 -6.53
CA ALA A 604 -13.42 -12.18 -5.77
C ALA A 604 -14.04 -13.58 -5.63
N GLN A 605 -13.98 -14.40 -6.68
CA GLN A 605 -14.57 -15.74 -6.67
C GLN A 605 -13.74 -16.73 -5.84
N MET A 606 -12.44 -16.79 -6.10
CA MET A 606 -11.54 -17.81 -5.58
C MET A 606 -10.97 -17.45 -4.20
N ALA A 607 -10.78 -16.17 -3.89
CA ALA A 607 -10.19 -15.73 -2.63
C ALA A 607 -11.16 -14.85 -1.83
N GLY A 608 -11.41 -13.63 -2.28
CA GLY A 608 -12.22 -12.65 -1.57
C GLY A 608 -11.97 -11.23 -2.07
N ILE A 609 -12.53 -10.24 -1.37
CA ILE A 609 -12.38 -8.82 -1.66
C ILE A 609 -11.47 -8.17 -0.61
N LEU A 610 -10.26 -7.80 -1.03
CA LEU A 610 -9.20 -7.33 -0.13
C LEU A 610 -8.41 -6.18 -0.79
N GLN A 611 -7.91 -5.24 0.00
CA GLN A 611 -7.16 -4.08 -0.51
C GLN A 611 -5.88 -4.48 -1.25
N ARG A 612 -5.14 -5.50 -0.76
CA ARG A 612 -3.92 -5.99 -1.44
C ARG A 612 -4.17 -6.51 -2.85
N TYR A 613 -5.37 -7.00 -3.16
CA TYR A 613 -5.72 -7.54 -4.49
C TYR A 613 -5.97 -6.46 -5.54
N TYR A 614 -6.08 -5.19 -5.15
CA TYR A 614 -6.11 -4.10 -6.12
C TYR A 614 -4.84 -4.08 -6.98
N ALA A 615 -3.71 -4.54 -6.44
CA ALA A 615 -2.46 -4.68 -7.18
C ALA A 615 -2.53 -5.70 -8.33
N ASP A 616 -3.44 -6.68 -8.25
CA ASP A 616 -3.55 -7.76 -9.22
C ASP A 616 -4.02 -7.27 -10.60
N PHE A 617 -4.91 -6.29 -10.60
CA PHE A 617 -5.56 -5.83 -11.82
C PHE A 617 -5.31 -4.35 -12.14
N SER A 618 -5.07 -3.48 -11.16
CA SER A 618 -4.97 -2.02 -11.36
C SER A 618 -3.87 -1.64 -12.36
N PHE A 619 -2.71 -2.30 -12.29
CA PHE A 619 -1.60 -2.06 -13.21
C PHE A 619 -1.99 -2.27 -14.68
N MET A 620 -2.88 -3.24 -14.98
CA MET A 620 -3.34 -3.50 -16.35
C MET A 620 -4.14 -2.32 -16.91
N PHE A 621 -5.06 -1.79 -16.09
CA PHE A 621 -5.89 -0.62 -16.43
C PHE A 621 -5.05 0.65 -16.57
N LEU A 622 -4.10 0.88 -15.66
CA LEU A 622 -3.18 2.02 -15.71
C LEU A 622 -2.30 1.95 -16.96
N THR A 623 -1.77 0.79 -17.30
CA THR A 623 -0.99 0.59 -18.54
C THR A 623 -1.84 0.90 -19.78
N ALA A 624 -3.09 0.42 -19.82
CA ALA A 624 -4.02 0.73 -20.91
C ALA A 624 -4.31 2.25 -21.00
N ALA A 625 -4.55 2.92 -19.86
CA ALA A 625 -4.78 4.36 -19.79
C ALA A 625 -3.57 5.18 -20.28
N VAL A 626 -2.35 4.79 -19.90
CA VAL A 626 -1.10 5.40 -20.37
C VAL A 626 -0.96 5.27 -21.89
N LEU A 627 -1.20 4.08 -22.45
CA LEU A 627 -1.14 3.87 -23.89
C LEU A 627 -2.20 4.71 -24.64
N LEU A 628 -3.42 4.82 -24.10
CA LEU A 628 -4.45 5.70 -24.66
C LEU A 628 -4.05 7.17 -24.61
N ALA A 629 -3.46 7.63 -23.50
CA ALA A 629 -2.96 9.01 -23.37
C ALA A 629 -1.87 9.33 -24.40
N PHE A 630 -0.97 8.39 -24.69
CA PHE A 630 0.00 8.55 -25.78
C PHE A 630 -0.66 8.66 -27.16
N ILE A 631 -1.68 7.85 -27.43
CA ILE A 631 -2.43 7.90 -28.70
C ILE A 631 -3.11 9.27 -28.87
N VAL A 632 -3.77 9.77 -27.81
CA VAL A 632 -4.40 11.09 -27.84
C VAL A 632 -3.35 12.18 -28.10
N ASN A 633 -2.24 12.18 -27.36
CA ASN A 633 -1.18 13.18 -27.52
C ASN A 633 -0.56 13.17 -28.95
N GLU A 634 -0.38 12.01 -29.57
CA GLU A 634 0.18 11.91 -30.92
C GLU A 634 -0.74 12.49 -32.01
N ASN A 635 -2.06 12.40 -31.79
CA ASN A 635 -3.08 12.82 -32.77
C ASN A 635 -3.60 14.26 -32.57
N ILE A 636 -3.25 14.93 -31.47
CA ILE A 636 -3.61 16.34 -31.27
C ILE A 636 -2.54 17.27 -31.92
N PRO A 637 -2.94 18.30 -32.70
CA PRO A 637 -2.00 19.24 -33.30
C PRO A 637 -1.13 19.98 -32.27
N TYR A 638 0.13 20.22 -32.64
CA TYR A 638 1.10 20.96 -31.83
C TYR A 638 0.64 22.41 -31.61
N ARG A 639 0.80 22.93 -30.38
CA ARG A 639 0.37 24.29 -29.95
C ARG A 639 -1.14 24.60 -30.14
N SER A 640 -2.00 23.60 -30.26
CA SER A 640 -3.45 23.80 -30.26
C SER A 640 -4.00 24.08 -28.86
N ARG A 641 -5.12 24.81 -28.79
CA ARG A 641 -5.90 24.97 -27.53
C ARG A 641 -6.31 23.61 -26.95
N ALA A 642 -6.67 22.67 -27.82
CA ALA A 642 -7.02 21.29 -27.44
C ALA A 642 -5.87 20.57 -26.72
N ARG A 643 -4.62 20.75 -27.15
CA ARG A 643 -3.46 20.17 -26.45
C ARG A 643 -3.26 20.79 -25.07
N GLY A 644 -3.42 22.10 -24.95
CA GLY A 644 -3.34 22.79 -23.67
C GLY A 644 -4.38 22.27 -22.69
N LEU A 645 -5.64 22.17 -23.13
CA LEU A 645 -6.74 21.61 -22.35
C LEU A 645 -6.48 20.16 -21.95
N PHE A 646 -6.07 19.31 -22.90
CA PHE A 646 -5.75 17.90 -22.64
C PHE A 646 -4.67 17.76 -21.56
N MET A 647 -3.56 18.52 -21.66
CA MET A 647 -2.49 18.46 -20.67
C MET A 647 -2.92 18.96 -19.30
N SER A 648 -3.73 20.03 -19.23
CA SER A 648 -4.25 20.54 -17.95
C SER A 648 -5.20 19.54 -17.28
N ILE A 649 -6.11 18.94 -18.04
CA ILE A 649 -7.03 17.90 -17.53
C ILE A 649 -6.23 16.68 -17.09
N LEU A 650 -5.29 16.21 -17.92
CA LEU A 650 -4.44 15.07 -17.59
C LEU A 650 -3.66 15.30 -16.29
N LEU A 651 -3.05 16.49 -16.14
CA LEU A 651 -2.34 16.86 -14.92
C LEU A 651 -3.25 16.83 -13.69
N ALA A 652 -4.46 17.38 -13.79
CA ALA A 652 -5.42 17.38 -12.69
C ALA A 652 -5.88 15.96 -12.31
N LEU A 653 -6.18 15.11 -13.30
CA LEU A 653 -6.60 13.72 -13.06
C LEU A 653 -5.48 12.87 -12.47
N VAL A 654 -4.24 13.06 -12.93
CA VAL A 654 -3.07 12.40 -12.35
C VAL A 654 -2.83 12.88 -10.93
N ALA A 655 -2.87 14.20 -10.69
CA ALA A 655 -2.69 14.76 -9.36
C ALA A 655 -3.73 14.22 -8.37
N ALA A 656 -5.01 14.18 -8.75
CA ALA A 656 -6.07 13.61 -7.92
C ALA A 656 -5.83 12.11 -7.59
N SER A 657 -5.42 11.32 -8.59
CA SER A 657 -5.12 9.89 -8.39
C SER A 657 -3.93 9.67 -7.45
N VAL A 658 -2.91 10.52 -7.56
CA VAL A 658 -1.70 10.49 -6.71
C VAL A 658 -2.04 10.94 -5.29
N ILE A 659 -2.85 11.99 -5.13
CA ILE A 659 -3.31 12.46 -3.80
C ILE A 659 -4.07 11.35 -3.10
N TYR A 660 -5.03 10.70 -3.76
CA TYR A 660 -5.72 9.54 -3.19
C TYR A 660 -4.74 8.44 -2.75
N SER A 661 -3.79 8.07 -3.63
CA SER A 661 -2.82 7.00 -3.32
C SER A 661 -1.87 7.38 -2.17
N ALA A 662 -1.53 8.67 -2.04
CA ALA A 662 -0.71 9.19 -0.96
C ALA A 662 -1.47 9.24 0.37
N LEU A 663 -2.74 9.66 0.36
CA LEU A 663 -3.60 9.63 1.54
C LEU A 663 -3.82 8.20 2.03
N LEU A 664 -3.97 7.24 1.12
CA LEU A 664 -4.08 5.82 1.45
C LEU A 664 -2.85 5.30 2.23
N CYS A 665 -1.65 5.82 1.95
CA CYS A 665 -0.44 5.48 2.70
C CYS A 665 -0.48 5.94 4.16
N LEU A 666 -1.25 7.00 4.46
CA LEU A 666 -1.33 7.60 5.78
C LEU A 666 -2.42 6.98 6.64
N VAL A 667 -3.32 6.18 6.05
CA VAL A 667 -4.41 5.53 6.78
C VAL A 667 -3.87 4.68 7.93
N ALA A 668 -4.43 4.85 9.13
CA ALA A 668 -4.11 4.02 10.26
C ALA A 668 -4.65 2.59 10.05
N GLU A 669 -3.79 1.59 10.20
CA GLU A 669 -4.13 0.16 10.09
C GLU A 669 -3.35 -0.63 11.14
N THR A 670 -3.89 -1.77 11.57
CA THR A 670 -3.24 -2.67 12.53
C THR A 670 -1.88 -3.15 12.00
N GLY A 671 -0.86 -3.19 12.86
CA GLY A 671 0.50 -3.58 12.51
C GLY A 671 1.26 -2.56 11.64
N TRP A 672 0.71 -1.35 11.44
CA TRP A 672 1.40 -0.24 10.79
C TRP A 672 2.02 0.72 11.84
N TYR A 673 2.86 1.64 11.39
CA TYR A 673 3.46 2.71 12.20
C TYR A 673 2.48 3.44 13.13
N SER A 674 1.23 3.64 12.72
CA SER A 674 0.17 4.27 13.53
C SER A 674 -0.25 3.47 14.76
N ASP A 675 -0.14 2.15 14.68
CA ASP A 675 -0.54 1.21 15.74
C ASP A 675 0.66 0.94 16.66
N ILE A 676 1.83 0.65 16.06
CA ILE A 676 3.04 0.28 16.81
C ILE A 676 3.74 1.47 17.46
N TYR A 677 3.71 2.63 16.81
CA TYR A 677 4.36 3.86 17.27
C TYR A 677 3.36 5.01 17.25
N SER A 678 2.20 4.83 17.89
CA SER A 678 1.11 5.82 17.93
C SER A 678 1.59 7.22 18.34
N TRP A 679 2.48 7.29 19.32
CA TRP A 679 3.09 8.53 19.80
C TRP A 679 3.93 9.21 18.71
N ALA A 680 4.63 8.42 17.88
CA ALA A 680 5.45 8.93 16.79
C ALA A 680 4.58 9.35 15.60
N TYR A 681 3.49 8.61 15.37
CA TYR A 681 2.48 8.91 14.37
C TYR A 681 1.81 10.26 14.64
N GLN A 682 1.69 10.70 15.90
CA GLN A 682 1.24 12.06 16.23
C GLN A 682 2.08 13.14 15.52
N ASN A 683 3.40 12.98 15.39
CA ASN A 683 4.22 13.95 14.64
C ASN A 683 3.85 14.02 13.15
N ILE A 684 3.38 12.90 12.58
CA ILE A 684 2.84 12.87 11.21
C ILE A 684 1.50 13.59 11.19
N LEU A 685 0.62 13.38 12.19
CA LEU A 685 -0.63 14.10 12.35
C LEU A 685 -0.41 15.61 12.37
N GLU A 686 0.45 16.11 13.25
CA GLU A 686 0.75 17.55 13.40
C GLU A 686 1.41 18.16 12.16
N THR A 687 2.06 17.34 11.33
CA THR A 687 2.57 17.79 10.02
C THR A 687 1.42 18.21 9.08
N PHE A 688 0.26 17.54 9.15
CA PHE A 688 -0.89 17.78 8.28
C PHE A 688 -2.03 18.56 8.96
N MET A 689 -2.18 18.44 10.28
CA MET A 689 -3.24 19.06 11.10
C MET A 689 -2.75 20.27 11.89
N PHE A 690 -1.89 21.12 11.32
CA PHE A 690 -1.27 22.27 11.99
C PHE A 690 -2.21 23.35 12.60
N TRP A 691 -3.53 23.17 12.49
CA TRP A 691 -4.57 24.06 12.98
C TRP A 691 -5.39 23.47 14.13
N THR A 692 -5.18 22.20 14.48
CA THR A 692 -5.74 21.62 15.70
C THR A 692 -5.10 22.28 16.91
#